data_AF-A0A8T4VKS8-F1
#
_entry.id   AF-A0A8T4VKS8-F1
#
_cell.length_a   1.000
_cell.length_b   1.000
_cell.length_c   1.000
_cell.angle_alpha   90.00
_cell.angle_beta   90.00
_cell.angle_gamma   90.00
#
_symmetry.space_group_name_H-M   'P 1'
#
loop_
_entity.id
_entity.type
_entity.pdbx_description
1 polymer ?
#
loop_
_entity_poly.entity_id
_entity_poly.type
_entity_poly.pdbx_seq_one_letter_code
_entity_poly.pdbx_strand_id
1 'polypeptide(L)'
;MKNKSVQTPMKTVMTIVLMLSIIFPMGVQSIQQQTTSTFSVSYSFSQPVFETKIIQNQSYTTAHLLETQNSANPGEPFLPVKSAYILLPPQETVESIHIQDENTELFTIDHIIEPMGSIQPISKPISESKPLIKDEQIYSSNEFFPLNRYHKVGVYSSHGYRIIVLELYPIRYQPRTNTLSFSEELTVTVETKSDNQVHELFRSKDIDKQLISNKVDNPEFISLYDTQISKTTGSYHELLIITDETLQSTFSQLKQFHDNQGIQTMIKTLNDIGSDSPADIREYVKQMYLSEGISYVLLGGDDDVIPAQHLYVSGMDEGSEFYETILPSDLFYACLDGPFNNDGDELWGERTDGEDGDDVDLMAEVYVGRATVSNVEEAELFVDKTIQFITQYETISEKQALYVGEHLGDYGIASYGGNYLDQFIDGSTDDEYDTVGIPSDEYTSLTLYDRDGRWSSQELMDYTDQGIVMINHLGHSNYHYNMKMRTSDVLAFENEQLFFVYSQGCMAGGFDNKDCIAEHMTVKQPFGAVAGIWNARYGWFWSYRTDGDSQRFHREFWDAIFGEQLPTIGMANHDSKEDNLYLINRSCMRWVYYETNLFGDPTLSFYTYRPETPDKPVGPKKGNIEESYQYQTSTSDPNNDLVYYQWDIGTNEPLEWMGPFASNEACLLNHTWNEKGKYHVRVRAKDETGYYSAWSDPLEVSMPYSKQDQKMVLRMIMQEWMQRIQQVFSDHFV
;
A
#
# COMPACT_ATOMS: atom_id res chain seq x y z
N MET A 1 22.20 25.87 10.93
CA MET A 1 21.35 27.08 10.80
C MET A 1 21.39 27.63 9.38
N LYS A 2 20.55 27.07 8.51
CA LYS A 2 20.00 27.69 7.30
C LYS A 2 18.58 27.14 7.20
N ASN A 3 17.62 27.90 7.71
CA ASN A 3 16.19 27.61 7.51
C ASN A 3 15.90 27.66 6.01
N LYS A 4 15.54 26.53 5.41
CA LYS A 4 14.77 26.50 4.17
C LYS A 4 13.33 26.18 4.55
N SER A 5 12.44 27.08 4.17
CA SER A 5 11.00 26.94 4.26
C SER A 5 10.55 25.71 3.48
N VAL A 6 9.78 24.84 4.13
CA VAL A 6 8.90 23.86 3.49
C VAL A 6 8.04 24.63 2.49
N GLN A 7 8.31 24.47 1.20
CA GLN A 7 7.42 24.96 0.15
C GLN A 7 6.26 23.97 0.08
N THR A 8 5.08 24.45 0.47
CA THR A 8 3.82 23.75 0.23
C THR A 8 3.65 23.58 -1.28
N PRO A 9 3.29 22.38 -1.78
CA PRO A 9 3.05 22.19 -3.21
C PRO A 9 1.94 23.12 -3.70
N MET A 10 2.16 23.70 -4.88
CA MET A 10 1.26 24.67 -5.48
C MET A 10 0.01 23.93 -5.96
N LYS A 11 -1.10 24.08 -5.24
CA LYS A 11 -2.39 23.44 -5.57
C LYS A 11 -2.76 23.66 -7.05
N THR A 12 -3.04 22.56 -7.75
CA THR A 12 -3.72 22.49 -9.05
C THR A 12 -4.88 23.49 -9.10
N VAL A 13 -4.85 24.43 -10.05
CA VAL A 13 -5.94 25.39 -10.27
C VAL A 13 -6.90 24.77 -11.27
N MET A 14 -7.94 24.09 -10.78
CA MET A 14 -8.93 23.40 -11.59
C MET A 14 -10.12 24.31 -11.93
N THR A 15 -10.54 24.34 -13.20
CA THR A 15 -11.79 24.98 -13.65
C THR A 15 -12.78 23.88 -14.08
N ILE A 16 -13.83 23.66 -13.31
CA ILE A 16 -14.89 22.69 -13.64
C ILE A 16 -15.90 23.32 -14.60
N VAL A 17 -16.08 22.70 -15.77
CA VAL A 17 -17.24 22.96 -16.66
C VAL A 17 -18.05 21.67 -16.79
N LEU A 18 -19.06 21.50 -15.94
CA LEU A 18 -20.03 20.41 -16.06
C LEU A 18 -21.08 20.83 -17.12
N MET A 19 -20.92 20.42 -18.38
CA MET A 19 -21.95 20.60 -19.41
C MET A 19 -22.83 19.35 -19.57
N LEU A 20 -23.99 19.35 -18.94
CA LEU A 20 -25.08 18.41 -19.25
C LEU A 20 -25.75 18.81 -20.57
N SER A 21 -25.28 18.31 -21.71
CA SER A 21 -25.96 18.51 -23.00
C SER A 21 -27.03 17.43 -23.25
N ILE A 22 -28.30 17.74 -22.96
CA ILE A 22 -29.44 16.89 -23.32
C ILE A 22 -29.86 17.21 -24.76
N ILE A 23 -29.51 16.35 -25.72
CA ILE A 23 -30.03 16.42 -27.09
C ILE A 23 -31.29 15.55 -27.18
N PHE A 24 -32.47 16.17 -27.35
CA PHE A 24 -33.71 15.44 -27.65
C PHE A 24 -33.90 15.32 -29.17
N PRO A 25 -33.92 14.11 -29.77
CA PRO A 25 -34.48 13.91 -31.09
C PRO A 25 -36.00 13.71 -30.97
N MET A 26 -36.78 14.54 -31.67
CA MET A 26 -38.18 14.22 -31.94
C MET A 26 -38.24 13.09 -32.97
N GLY A 27 -38.52 11.87 -32.52
CA GLY A 27 -38.78 10.73 -33.40
C GLY A 27 -38.88 9.42 -32.63
N VAL A 28 -40.07 8.81 -32.65
CA VAL A 28 -40.39 7.57 -31.92
C VAL A 28 -39.63 6.37 -32.51
N GLN A 29 -38.67 5.86 -31.75
CA GLN A 29 -38.31 4.45 -31.63
C GLN A 29 -37.68 4.29 -30.24
N SER A 30 -38.20 3.37 -29.42
CA SER A 30 -37.66 3.05 -28.10
C SER A 30 -36.33 2.30 -28.26
N ILE A 31 -35.27 3.06 -28.48
CA ILE A 31 -33.90 2.64 -28.19
C ILE A 31 -33.66 3.18 -26.77
N GLN A 32 -33.26 2.31 -25.82
CA GLN A 32 -32.67 2.77 -24.57
C GLN A 32 -31.44 3.60 -24.94
N GLN A 33 -31.59 4.92 -25.00
CA GLN A 33 -30.49 5.82 -25.27
C GLN A 33 -29.66 5.83 -23.98
N GLN A 34 -28.57 5.04 -23.95
CA GLN A 34 -27.58 5.13 -22.88
C GLN A 34 -27.11 6.59 -22.84
N THR A 35 -27.32 7.25 -21.71
CA THR A 35 -26.85 8.62 -21.49
C THR A 35 -25.35 8.55 -21.29
N THR A 36 -24.59 9.15 -22.20
CA THR A 36 -23.16 9.35 -22.03
C THR A 36 -22.93 10.56 -21.12
N SER A 37 -22.02 10.40 -20.16
CA SER A 37 -21.53 11.49 -19.29
C SER A 37 -20.12 11.86 -19.74
N THR A 38 -19.68 13.08 -19.41
CA THR A 38 -18.33 13.54 -19.75
C THR A 38 -17.77 14.37 -18.62
N PHE A 39 -16.50 14.16 -18.29
CA PHE A 39 -15.73 15.00 -17.37
C PHE A 39 -14.30 15.18 -17.87
N SER A 40 -13.57 16.15 -17.31
CA SER A 40 -12.19 16.44 -17.70
C SER A 40 -11.28 16.67 -16.51
N VAL A 41 -10.02 16.29 -16.65
CA VAL A 41 -8.91 16.55 -15.73
C VAL A 41 -7.78 17.21 -16.51
N SER A 42 -7.25 18.34 -16.02
CA SER A 42 -6.23 19.12 -16.71
C SER A 42 -4.89 19.04 -15.98
N TYR A 43 -3.82 18.84 -16.75
CA TYR A 43 -2.45 18.72 -16.27
C TYR A 43 -1.63 19.86 -16.85
N SER A 44 -1.15 20.77 -15.99
CA SER A 44 -0.37 21.93 -16.40
C SER A 44 1.11 21.72 -16.05
N PHE A 45 1.99 22.11 -16.97
CA PHE A 45 3.41 21.87 -16.87
C PHE A 45 4.20 23.17 -16.91
N SER A 46 5.22 23.25 -16.06
CA SER A 46 6.20 24.34 -16.13
C SER A 46 7.08 24.21 -17.38
N GLN A 47 7.77 25.28 -17.76
CA GLN A 47 8.64 25.26 -18.94
C GLN A 47 9.78 24.23 -18.78
N PRO A 48 10.06 23.40 -19.80
CA PRO A 48 11.08 22.38 -19.71
C PRO A 48 12.50 22.96 -19.69
N VAL A 49 13.41 22.23 -19.06
CA VAL A 49 14.85 22.53 -19.07
C VAL A 49 15.57 21.46 -19.90
N PHE A 50 16.46 21.88 -20.78
CA PHE A 50 17.26 20.98 -21.60
C PHE A 50 18.73 21.07 -21.21
N GLU A 51 19.33 19.92 -20.88
CA GLU A 51 20.72 19.83 -20.47
C GLU A 51 21.52 18.93 -21.41
N THR A 52 22.81 19.23 -21.57
CA THR A 52 23.72 18.36 -22.33
C THR A 52 24.39 17.38 -21.39
N LYS A 53 24.17 16.09 -21.61
CA LYS A 53 24.81 14.99 -20.87
C LYS A 53 25.80 14.25 -21.77
N ILE A 54 26.96 13.89 -21.21
CA ILE A 54 27.96 13.10 -21.93
C ILE A 54 27.91 11.66 -21.42
N ILE A 55 27.55 10.73 -22.29
CA ILE A 55 27.55 9.29 -22.00
C ILE A 55 28.48 8.62 -23.02
N GLN A 56 29.44 7.83 -22.53
CA GLN A 56 30.41 7.11 -23.38
C GLN A 56 31.11 8.02 -24.42
N ASN A 57 31.47 9.25 -24.04
CA ASN A 57 32.08 10.28 -24.90
C ASN A 57 31.18 10.82 -26.03
N GLN A 58 29.88 10.55 -26.01
CA GLN A 58 28.89 11.15 -26.90
C GLN A 58 28.00 12.13 -26.13
N SER A 59 27.75 13.29 -26.73
CA SER A 59 26.83 14.29 -26.19
C SER A 59 25.38 13.98 -26.58
N TYR A 60 24.50 14.06 -25.60
CA TYR A 60 23.05 13.91 -25.73
C TYR A 60 22.35 15.08 -25.05
N THR A 61 21.09 15.29 -25.41
CA THR A 61 20.18 16.18 -24.70
C THR A 61 19.32 15.37 -23.73
N THR A 62 19.22 15.80 -22.48
CA THR A 62 18.23 15.33 -21.51
C THR A 62 17.18 16.41 -21.34
N ALA A 63 15.91 16.03 -21.34
CA ALA A 63 14.79 16.93 -21.08
C ALA A 63 14.31 16.72 -19.64
N HIS A 64 14.20 17.82 -18.90
CA HIS A 64 13.69 17.83 -17.53
C HIS A 64 12.41 18.65 -17.51
N LEU A 65 11.39 18.09 -16.88
CA LEU A 65 10.09 18.71 -16.71
C LEU A 65 9.59 18.41 -15.30
N LEU A 66 9.27 19.45 -14.54
CA LEU A 66 8.83 19.31 -13.15
C LEU A 66 7.55 18.47 -13.05
N GLU A 67 7.41 17.68 -11.97
CA GLU A 67 6.26 16.79 -11.71
C GLU A 67 6.03 15.72 -12.78
N THR A 68 7.07 15.38 -13.53
CA THR A 68 7.09 14.28 -14.50
C THR A 68 8.35 13.46 -14.31
N GLN A 69 8.32 12.23 -14.80
CA GLN A 69 9.46 11.32 -14.73
C GLN A 69 9.86 10.91 -16.13
N ASN A 70 11.17 10.74 -16.35
CA ASN A 70 11.63 10.29 -17.65
C ASN A 70 11.45 8.78 -17.80
N SER A 71 10.94 8.32 -18.94
CA SER A 71 10.70 6.90 -19.21
C SER A 71 10.80 6.57 -20.70
N ALA A 72 11.15 5.31 -21.00
CA ALA A 72 11.27 4.77 -22.35
C ALA A 72 11.53 3.24 -22.30
N ASN A 73 11.23 2.53 -23.39
CA ASN A 73 11.74 1.16 -23.60
C ASN A 73 13.18 1.18 -24.14
N PRO A 74 13.91 0.04 -24.11
CA PRO A 74 15.31 0.01 -24.54
C PRO A 74 15.51 0.59 -25.95
N GLY A 75 16.42 1.55 -26.06
CA GLY A 75 16.76 2.22 -27.31
C GLY A 75 15.81 3.31 -27.78
N GLU A 76 14.65 3.52 -27.13
CA GLU A 76 13.75 4.64 -27.40
C GLU A 76 14.27 5.95 -26.78
N PRO A 77 13.87 7.13 -27.29
CA PRO A 77 14.17 8.42 -26.65
C PRO A 77 13.65 8.51 -25.21
N PHE A 78 14.55 8.75 -24.26
CA PHE A 78 14.21 8.93 -22.84
C PHE A 78 13.61 10.34 -22.62
N LEU A 79 12.30 10.40 -22.39
CA LEU A 79 11.53 11.63 -22.38
C LEU A 79 10.61 11.73 -21.15
N PRO A 80 10.22 12.96 -20.75
CA PRO A 80 9.25 13.17 -19.67
C PRO A 80 7.88 12.54 -19.93
N VAL A 81 7.38 11.83 -18.92
CA VAL A 81 6.06 11.20 -18.85
C VAL A 81 5.37 11.63 -17.55
N LYS A 82 4.09 11.97 -17.64
CA LYS A 82 3.25 12.25 -16.48
C LYS A 82 2.29 11.08 -16.27
N SER A 83 2.36 10.44 -15.10
CA SER A 83 1.34 9.49 -14.67
C SER A 83 0.03 10.22 -14.36
N ALA A 84 -1.09 9.57 -14.64
CA ALA A 84 -2.42 10.08 -14.34
C ALA A 84 -3.33 8.96 -13.81
N TYR A 85 -3.84 9.13 -12.59
CA TYR A 85 -4.72 8.20 -11.89
C TYR A 85 -6.08 8.88 -11.71
N ILE A 86 -7.03 8.59 -12.59
CA ILE A 86 -8.30 9.32 -12.68
C ILE A 86 -9.44 8.43 -12.16
N LEU A 87 -10.07 8.86 -11.07
CA LEU A 87 -11.25 8.21 -10.50
C LEU A 87 -12.48 8.40 -11.40
N LEU A 88 -13.15 7.30 -11.73
CA LEU A 88 -14.43 7.32 -12.42
C LEU A 88 -15.58 7.67 -11.48
N PRO A 89 -16.68 8.28 -11.96
CA PRO A 89 -17.94 8.31 -11.22
C PRO A 89 -18.44 6.87 -10.93
N PRO A 90 -19.17 6.65 -9.83
CA PRO A 90 -19.67 5.33 -9.51
C PRO A 90 -20.68 4.86 -10.56
N GLN A 91 -20.70 3.53 -10.83
CA GLN A 91 -21.59 2.90 -11.82
C GLN A 91 -21.39 3.39 -13.26
N GLU A 92 -20.18 3.86 -13.56
CA GLU A 92 -19.77 4.27 -14.91
C GLU A 92 -18.56 3.45 -15.39
N THR A 93 -18.46 3.33 -16.70
CA THR A 93 -17.34 2.71 -17.43
C THR A 93 -16.87 3.65 -18.53
N VAL A 94 -15.60 3.52 -18.93
CA VAL A 94 -15.01 4.35 -19.99
C VAL A 94 -15.59 3.97 -21.35
N GLU A 95 -16.07 4.97 -22.09
CA GLU A 95 -16.44 4.84 -23.50
C GLU A 95 -15.32 5.35 -24.42
N SER A 96 -14.75 6.51 -24.10
CA SER A 96 -13.66 7.10 -24.88
C SER A 96 -12.80 8.05 -24.04
N ILE A 97 -11.55 8.27 -24.48
CA ILE A 97 -10.61 9.23 -23.88
C ILE A 97 -10.03 10.11 -24.97
N HIS A 98 -10.08 11.42 -24.75
CA HIS A 98 -9.59 12.44 -25.67
C HIS A 98 -8.61 13.37 -24.95
N ILE A 99 -7.46 13.65 -25.58
CA ILE A 99 -6.47 14.59 -25.07
C ILE A 99 -6.46 15.84 -25.93
N GLN A 100 -6.58 17.00 -25.29
CA GLN A 100 -6.39 18.30 -25.92
C GLN A 100 -5.07 18.93 -25.47
N ASP A 101 -4.25 19.33 -26.44
CA ASP A 101 -3.05 20.13 -26.23
C ASP A 101 -3.40 21.62 -26.11
N GLU A 102 -2.82 22.33 -25.14
CA GLU A 102 -2.87 23.79 -25.08
C GLU A 102 -1.46 24.41 -25.04
N ASN A 103 -1.35 25.60 -25.64
CA ASN A 103 -0.11 26.39 -25.72
C ASN A 103 1.13 25.58 -26.17
N THR A 104 1.02 24.86 -27.29
CA THR A 104 2.16 24.07 -27.79
C THR A 104 3.29 24.92 -28.35
N GLU A 105 4.50 24.68 -27.86
CA GLU A 105 5.75 25.30 -28.31
C GLU A 105 6.68 24.27 -28.99
N LEU A 106 7.58 24.77 -29.84
CA LEU A 106 8.60 23.96 -30.51
C LEU A 106 9.99 24.44 -30.12
N PHE A 107 10.86 23.49 -29.77
CA PHE A 107 12.25 23.73 -29.42
C PHE A 107 13.17 22.97 -30.37
N THR A 108 14.24 23.61 -30.84
CA THR A 108 15.32 22.91 -31.55
C THR A 108 16.46 22.65 -30.57
N ILE A 109 16.92 21.39 -30.50
CA ILE A 109 17.98 20.96 -29.60
C ILE A 109 19.27 20.66 -30.37
N ASP A 110 20.41 20.87 -29.70
CA ASP A 110 21.75 20.75 -30.33
C ASP A 110 22.19 19.30 -30.51
N HIS A 111 21.75 18.41 -29.63
CA HIS A 111 22.07 16.99 -29.63
C HIS A 111 20.78 16.16 -29.61
N ILE A 112 20.85 14.94 -30.13
CA ILE A 112 19.72 14.00 -30.05
C ILE A 112 19.36 13.72 -28.59
N ILE A 113 18.09 13.40 -28.33
CA ILE A 113 17.69 12.87 -27.02
C ILE A 113 18.44 11.56 -26.77
N GLU A 114 18.82 11.30 -25.52
CA GLU A 114 19.50 10.05 -25.18
C GLU A 114 18.58 8.83 -25.34
N PRO A 115 19.06 7.75 -25.96
CA PRO A 115 18.33 6.49 -25.97
C PRO A 115 18.40 5.82 -24.60
N MET A 116 17.31 5.18 -24.19
CA MET A 116 17.30 4.35 -23.00
C MET A 116 18.29 3.19 -23.14
N GLY A 117 19.00 2.88 -22.05
CA GLY A 117 19.98 1.79 -22.01
C GLY A 117 19.32 0.41 -22.16
N SER A 118 20.10 -0.66 -22.06
CA SER A 118 19.55 -2.01 -21.95
C SER A 118 19.29 -2.37 -20.49
N ILE A 119 18.17 -3.03 -20.23
CA ILE A 119 17.91 -3.68 -18.94
C ILE A 119 18.85 -4.87 -18.75
N GLN A 120 19.29 -5.11 -17.52
CA GLN A 120 20.24 -6.15 -17.13
C GLN A 120 19.70 -6.90 -15.90
N PRO A 121 19.82 -8.23 -15.85
CA PRO A 121 19.54 -8.97 -14.62
C PRO A 121 20.65 -8.70 -13.61
N ILE A 122 20.27 -8.50 -12.34
CA ILE A 122 21.21 -8.21 -11.24
C ILE A 122 22.20 -9.36 -11.07
N SER A 123 21.88 -10.61 -11.42
CA SER A 123 22.74 -11.79 -11.27
C SER A 123 23.93 -11.86 -12.24
N LYS A 124 24.00 -10.99 -13.27
CA LYS A 124 24.99 -11.11 -14.34
C LYS A 124 26.11 -10.05 -14.27
N PRO A 125 27.32 -10.42 -13.82
CA PRO A 125 28.51 -9.60 -14.04
C PRO A 125 28.95 -9.74 -15.51
N ILE A 126 28.69 -8.73 -16.33
CA ILE A 126 29.29 -8.64 -17.68
C ILE A 126 30.64 -7.93 -17.58
N SER A 127 31.64 -8.48 -18.27
CA SER A 127 33.03 -7.99 -18.27
C SER A 127 33.31 -6.85 -19.26
N GLU A 128 32.32 -6.41 -20.04
CA GLU A 128 32.46 -5.36 -21.05
C GLU A 128 31.23 -4.44 -21.09
N SER A 129 31.49 -3.14 -20.93
CA SER A 129 30.54 -2.05 -21.13
C SER A 129 29.96 -2.06 -22.56
N LYS A 130 28.65 -2.30 -22.70
CA LYS A 130 27.94 -2.23 -24.00
C LYS A 130 27.57 -0.77 -24.34
N PRO A 131 27.71 -0.32 -25.59
CA PRO A 131 27.28 1.02 -25.98
C PRO A 131 25.76 1.17 -25.85
N LEU A 132 25.28 2.40 -25.60
CA LEU A 132 23.87 2.72 -25.79
C LEU A 132 23.45 2.44 -27.24
N ILE A 133 22.40 1.62 -27.41
CA ILE A 133 21.86 1.23 -28.71
C ILE A 133 20.62 2.09 -28.98
N LYS A 134 20.56 2.75 -30.13
CA LYS A 134 19.39 3.51 -30.58
C LYS A 134 18.44 2.60 -31.34
N ASP A 135 17.14 2.77 -31.15
CA ASP A 135 16.17 2.27 -32.13
C ASP A 135 16.28 3.11 -33.42
N GLU A 136 16.95 2.56 -34.43
CA GLU A 136 17.17 3.26 -35.69
C GLU A 136 15.86 3.56 -36.45
N GLN A 137 14.76 2.84 -36.21
CA GLN A 137 13.46 3.17 -36.80
C GLN A 137 12.92 4.48 -36.23
N ILE A 138 13.02 4.67 -34.92
CA ILE A 138 12.61 5.91 -34.25
C ILE A 138 13.60 7.03 -34.59
N TYR A 139 14.90 6.83 -34.37
CA TYR A 139 15.91 7.89 -34.51
C TYR A 139 16.14 8.36 -35.96
N SER A 140 15.73 7.59 -36.97
CA SER A 140 15.73 8.03 -38.38
C SER A 140 14.39 8.63 -38.83
N SER A 141 13.37 8.58 -37.98
CA SER A 141 12.01 9.02 -38.28
C SER A 141 11.85 10.54 -38.36
N ASN A 142 10.89 10.94 -39.19
CA ASN A 142 10.40 12.31 -39.31
C ASN A 142 9.10 12.53 -38.53
N GLU A 143 8.59 11.52 -37.83
CA GLU A 143 7.41 11.62 -36.98
C GLU A 143 7.81 12.02 -35.55
N PHE A 144 6.87 12.57 -34.81
CA PHE A 144 7.04 12.79 -33.38
C PHE A 144 6.93 11.45 -32.62
N PHE A 145 7.81 11.26 -31.64
CA PHE A 145 7.81 10.17 -30.68
C PHE A 145 7.60 10.72 -29.25
N PRO A 146 6.72 10.12 -28.43
CA PRO A 146 5.70 9.16 -28.83
C PRO A 146 4.73 9.75 -29.86
N LEU A 147 4.09 8.90 -30.67
CA LEU A 147 3.15 9.38 -31.69
C LEU A 147 1.89 9.98 -31.05
N ASN A 148 1.33 9.26 -30.08
CA ASN A 148 0.14 9.65 -29.34
C ASN A 148 0.50 10.57 -28.16
N ARG A 149 -0.49 11.32 -27.66
CA ARG A 149 -0.34 12.17 -26.46
C ARG A 149 -0.51 11.43 -25.14
N TYR A 150 -1.05 10.22 -25.21
CA TYR A 150 -1.18 9.36 -24.06
C TYR A 150 -1.08 7.90 -24.48
N HIS A 151 -0.88 7.05 -23.49
CA HIS A 151 -1.10 5.62 -23.55
C HIS A 151 -2.05 5.24 -22.39
N LYS A 152 -3.12 4.49 -22.70
CA LYS A 152 -4.01 3.93 -21.68
C LYS A 152 -3.36 2.68 -21.13
N VAL A 153 -2.96 2.71 -19.86
CA VAL A 153 -2.37 1.56 -19.19
C VAL A 153 -3.47 0.54 -18.88
N GLY A 154 -4.55 0.99 -18.23
CA GLY A 154 -5.68 0.14 -17.89
C GLY A 154 -6.80 0.90 -17.18
N VAL A 155 -7.87 0.18 -16.85
CA VAL A 155 -8.85 0.58 -15.84
C VAL A 155 -8.81 -0.49 -14.77
N TYR A 156 -8.47 -0.08 -13.56
CA TYR A 156 -8.28 -0.96 -12.41
C TYR A 156 -9.32 -0.66 -11.34
N SER A 157 -9.52 -1.58 -10.42
CA SER A 157 -10.41 -1.41 -9.27
C SER A 157 -9.59 -1.48 -7.98
N SER A 158 -9.83 -0.56 -7.05
CA SER A 158 -9.29 -0.68 -5.69
C SER A 158 -10.39 -0.39 -4.70
N HIS A 159 -10.68 -1.32 -3.79
CA HIS A 159 -11.71 -1.18 -2.75
C HIS A 159 -13.11 -0.84 -3.30
N GLY A 160 -13.38 -1.21 -4.55
CA GLY A 160 -14.61 -0.90 -5.29
C GLY A 160 -14.67 0.50 -5.94
N TYR A 161 -13.55 1.21 -6.01
CA TYR A 161 -13.37 2.45 -6.77
C TYR A 161 -12.65 2.13 -8.08
N ARG A 162 -13.17 2.61 -9.22
CA ARG A 162 -12.58 2.35 -10.54
C ARG A 162 -11.68 3.50 -10.96
N ILE A 163 -10.43 3.20 -11.30
CA ILE A 163 -9.39 4.17 -11.58
C ILE A 163 -8.84 3.93 -12.98
N ILE A 164 -8.83 4.97 -13.81
CA ILE A 164 -8.13 4.97 -15.10
C ILE A 164 -6.67 5.32 -14.84
N VAL A 165 -5.75 4.49 -15.34
CA VAL A 165 -4.32 4.78 -15.28
C VAL A 165 -3.80 5.10 -16.68
N LEU A 166 -3.19 6.27 -16.84
CA LEU A 166 -2.65 6.77 -18.11
C LEU A 166 -1.19 7.20 -17.98
N GLU A 167 -0.44 7.05 -19.06
CA GLU A 167 0.81 7.76 -19.32
C GLU A 167 0.52 8.96 -20.23
N LEU A 168 0.83 10.17 -19.81
CA LEU A 168 0.66 11.40 -20.59
C LEU A 168 2.02 11.91 -21.09
N TYR A 169 2.05 12.38 -22.34
CA TYR A 169 3.28 12.79 -23.06
C TYR A 169 3.28 14.30 -23.36
N PRO A 170 3.68 15.14 -22.37
CA PRO A 170 3.75 16.60 -22.55
C PRO A 170 4.83 17.00 -23.55
N ILE A 171 5.92 16.22 -23.66
CA ILE A 171 6.99 16.42 -24.63
C ILE A 171 6.98 15.29 -25.66
N ARG A 172 7.09 15.65 -26.94
CA ARG A 172 7.36 14.72 -28.04
C ARG A 172 8.60 15.14 -28.83
N TYR A 173 9.35 14.18 -29.32
CA TYR A 173 10.61 14.37 -30.03
C TYR A 173 10.53 13.93 -31.48
N GLN A 174 10.98 14.79 -32.39
CA GLN A 174 11.15 14.48 -33.81
C GLN A 174 12.65 14.32 -34.11
N PRO A 175 13.17 13.09 -34.24
CA PRO A 175 14.62 12.86 -34.23
C PRO A 175 15.36 13.42 -35.44
N ARG A 176 14.79 13.30 -36.65
CA ARG A 176 15.48 13.72 -37.88
C ARG A 176 15.77 15.22 -37.96
N THR A 177 14.99 16.04 -37.26
CA THR A 177 15.11 17.51 -37.24
C THR A 177 15.64 18.04 -35.91
N ASN A 178 15.84 17.17 -34.91
CA ASN A 178 16.13 17.56 -33.53
C ASN A 178 15.14 18.60 -32.98
N THR A 179 13.85 18.35 -33.19
CA THR A 179 12.78 19.25 -32.73
C THR A 179 11.98 18.58 -31.62
N LEU A 180 11.79 19.26 -30.49
CA LEU A 180 10.84 18.88 -29.45
C LEU A 180 9.56 19.71 -29.57
N SER A 181 8.43 19.07 -29.33
CA SER A 181 7.13 19.72 -29.13
C SER A 181 6.72 19.57 -27.69
N PHE A 182 6.48 20.69 -27.02
CA PHE A 182 6.04 20.76 -25.62
C PHE A 182 4.67 21.41 -25.55
N SER A 183 3.75 20.86 -24.75
CA SER A 183 2.46 21.48 -24.46
C SER A 183 2.43 21.90 -22.99
N GLU A 184 2.11 23.18 -22.73
CA GLU A 184 2.02 23.69 -21.34
C GLU A 184 0.85 23.09 -20.57
N GLU A 185 -0.19 22.63 -21.27
CA GLU A 185 -1.30 21.91 -20.65
C GLU A 185 -1.78 20.76 -21.53
N LEU A 186 -2.10 19.64 -20.88
CA LEU A 186 -2.85 18.54 -21.44
C LEU A 186 -4.18 18.41 -20.69
N THR A 187 -5.30 18.58 -21.39
CA THR A 187 -6.63 18.28 -20.82
C THR A 187 -7.08 16.90 -21.27
N VAL A 188 -7.28 16.01 -20.30
CA VAL A 188 -7.85 14.67 -20.46
C VAL A 188 -9.36 14.79 -20.34
N THR A 189 -10.10 14.47 -21.40
CA THR A 189 -11.56 14.36 -21.38
C THR A 189 -11.96 12.89 -21.47
N VAL A 190 -12.74 12.44 -20.49
CA VAL A 190 -13.24 11.07 -20.40
C VAL A 190 -14.73 11.09 -20.69
N GLU A 191 -15.14 10.36 -21.73
CA GLU A 191 -16.54 10.04 -21.97
C GLU A 191 -16.85 8.70 -21.33
N THR A 192 -17.94 8.65 -20.58
CA THR A 192 -18.37 7.46 -19.85
C THR A 192 -19.77 7.04 -20.24
N LYS A 193 -20.08 5.78 -19.99
CA LYS A 193 -21.44 5.24 -20.04
C LYS A 193 -21.77 4.57 -18.71
N SER A 194 -23.03 4.71 -18.31
CA SER A 194 -23.51 4.03 -17.10
C SER A 194 -23.64 2.52 -17.34
N ASP A 195 -23.07 1.73 -16.42
CA ASP A 195 -23.32 0.29 -16.32
C ASP A 195 -24.45 -0.03 -15.32
N ASN A 196 -24.87 0.95 -14.51
CA ASN A 196 -25.88 0.86 -13.44
C ASN A 196 -25.56 -0.20 -12.36
N GLN A 197 -24.28 -0.54 -12.16
CA GLN A 197 -23.87 -1.56 -11.20
C GLN A 197 -22.98 -0.96 -10.10
N VAL A 198 -23.39 -1.16 -8.85
CA VAL A 198 -22.52 -0.89 -7.70
C VAL A 198 -21.43 -1.94 -7.69
N HIS A 199 -20.18 -1.47 -7.61
CA HIS A 199 -19.01 -2.35 -7.53
C HIS A 199 -19.16 -3.35 -6.38
N GLU A 200 -18.82 -4.61 -6.60
CA GLU A 200 -19.07 -5.65 -5.61
C GLU A 200 -18.20 -5.56 -4.35
N LEU A 201 -16.98 -5.06 -4.51
CA LEU A 201 -16.00 -4.83 -3.43
C LEU A 201 -16.17 -3.49 -2.71
N PHE A 202 -17.18 -2.69 -3.06
CA PHE A 202 -17.40 -1.39 -2.42
C PHE A 202 -17.98 -1.56 -1.00
N ARG A 203 -17.19 -1.13 0.01
CA ARG A 203 -17.56 -1.22 1.43
C ARG A 203 -17.75 0.13 2.14
N SER A 204 -17.43 1.25 1.49
CA SER A 204 -17.61 2.63 2.01
C SER A 204 -16.92 2.90 3.36
N LYS A 205 -15.76 2.28 3.62
CA LYS A 205 -15.00 2.61 4.84
C LYS A 205 -14.23 3.90 4.66
N ASP A 206 -14.06 4.64 5.76
CA ASP A 206 -13.31 5.90 5.74
C ASP A 206 -11.84 5.69 5.38
N ILE A 207 -11.23 4.58 5.81
CA ILE A 207 -9.85 4.24 5.45
C ILE A 207 -9.70 4.04 3.94
N ASP A 208 -10.65 3.34 3.29
CA ASP A 208 -10.63 3.16 1.83
C ASP A 208 -10.75 4.52 1.13
N LYS A 209 -11.65 5.39 1.59
CA LYS A 209 -11.81 6.74 1.03
C LYS A 209 -10.52 7.54 1.14
N GLN A 210 -9.81 7.45 2.27
CA GLN A 210 -8.55 8.15 2.49
C GLN A 210 -7.46 7.61 1.56
N LEU A 211 -7.30 6.29 1.46
CA LEU A 211 -6.34 5.65 0.56
C LEU A 211 -6.58 6.05 -0.89
N ILE A 212 -7.83 5.95 -1.37
CA ILE A 212 -8.18 6.35 -2.73
C ILE A 212 -7.99 7.86 -2.94
N SER A 213 -8.29 8.70 -1.94
CA SER A 213 -8.10 10.15 -2.03
C SER A 213 -6.66 10.56 -2.23
N ASN A 214 -5.72 9.80 -1.68
CA ASN A 214 -4.29 10.08 -1.83
C ASN A 214 -3.76 9.58 -3.17
N LYS A 215 -4.40 8.57 -3.76
CA LYS A 215 -3.96 7.91 -4.99
C LYS A 215 -4.43 8.56 -6.29
N VAL A 216 -5.56 9.28 -6.29
CA VAL A 216 -6.20 9.80 -7.51
C VAL A 216 -6.03 11.30 -7.69
N ASP A 217 -5.95 11.75 -8.95
CA ASP A 217 -5.75 13.15 -9.34
C ASP A 217 -7.01 14.03 -9.22
N ASN A 218 -8.19 13.41 -9.04
CA ASN A 218 -9.50 14.06 -8.89
C ASN A 218 -10.24 13.58 -7.62
N PRO A 219 -9.66 13.76 -6.41
CA PRO A 219 -10.19 13.20 -5.16
C PRO A 219 -11.58 13.73 -4.79
N GLU A 220 -12.02 14.86 -5.36
CA GLU A 220 -13.37 15.38 -5.15
C GLU A 220 -14.47 14.43 -5.65
N PHE A 221 -14.16 13.51 -6.56
CA PHE A 221 -15.09 12.48 -7.06
C PHE A 221 -15.45 11.44 -6.00
N ILE A 222 -14.67 11.30 -4.93
CA ILE A 222 -14.96 10.36 -3.84
C ILE A 222 -16.34 10.65 -3.22
N SER A 223 -16.73 11.92 -3.12
CA SER A 223 -18.04 12.32 -2.59
C SER A 223 -19.23 11.80 -3.42
N LEU A 224 -19.02 11.44 -4.69
CA LEU A 224 -20.06 10.85 -5.54
C LEU A 224 -20.43 9.43 -5.06
N TYR A 225 -19.48 8.72 -4.45
CA TYR A 225 -19.66 7.37 -3.91
C TYR A 225 -20.42 7.33 -2.59
N ASP A 226 -20.57 8.45 -1.87
CA ASP A 226 -21.32 8.51 -0.60
C ASP A 226 -22.82 8.16 -0.76
N THR A 227 -23.32 8.19 -2.00
CA THR A 227 -24.70 7.81 -2.33
C THR A 227 -24.90 6.31 -2.48
N GLN A 228 -23.82 5.53 -2.52
CA GLN A 228 -23.85 4.09 -2.72
C GLN A 228 -24.13 3.34 -1.41
N ILE A 229 -24.88 2.24 -1.51
CA ILE A 229 -25.17 1.37 -0.37
C ILE A 229 -24.01 0.38 -0.21
N SER A 230 -23.33 0.41 0.93
CA SER A 230 -22.30 -0.58 1.28
C SER A 230 -22.90 -1.99 1.38
N LYS A 231 -22.15 -3.00 0.92
CA LYS A 231 -22.55 -4.42 1.00
C LYS A 231 -22.11 -5.11 2.30
N THR A 232 -21.37 -4.44 3.19
CA THR A 232 -20.84 -5.05 4.43
C THR A 232 -21.91 -5.19 5.52
N THR A 233 -21.89 -6.31 6.26
CA THR A 233 -22.94 -6.64 7.25
C THR A 233 -22.43 -7.08 8.63
N GLY A 234 -21.11 -7.07 8.89
CA GLY A 234 -20.54 -7.82 10.02
C GLY A 234 -19.44 -7.13 10.86
N SER A 235 -18.93 -7.92 11.80
CA SER A 235 -17.92 -7.59 12.83
C SER A 235 -16.60 -7.12 12.22
N TYR A 236 -15.83 -6.29 12.95
CA TYR A 236 -14.60 -5.68 12.45
C TYR A 236 -13.37 -6.53 12.83
N HIS A 237 -12.84 -7.29 11.87
CA HIS A 237 -11.50 -7.89 11.94
C HIS A 237 -10.57 -7.14 11.00
N GLU A 238 -9.30 -7.02 11.39
CA GLU A 238 -8.29 -6.29 10.63
C GLU A 238 -7.32 -7.24 9.93
N LEU A 239 -6.91 -8.32 10.63
CA LEU A 239 -6.00 -9.34 10.13
C LEU A 239 -6.67 -10.72 10.03
N LEU A 240 -6.54 -11.36 8.87
CA LEU A 240 -6.86 -12.77 8.66
C LEU A 240 -5.58 -13.60 8.54
N ILE A 241 -5.39 -14.57 9.43
CA ILE A 241 -4.34 -15.58 9.32
C ILE A 241 -4.95 -16.82 8.64
N ILE A 242 -4.41 -17.22 7.49
CA ILE A 242 -4.77 -18.47 6.80
C ILE A 242 -3.63 -19.47 6.98
N THR A 243 -3.92 -20.66 7.48
CA THR A 243 -2.91 -21.68 7.82
C THR A 243 -3.49 -23.08 7.60
N ASP A 244 -2.71 -24.14 7.75
CA ASP A 244 -3.27 -25.49 7.89
C ASP A 244 -3.75 -25.76 9.34
N GLU A 245 -4.38 -26.90 9.58
CA GLU A 245 -4.87 -27.28 10.90
C GLU A 245 -3.75 -27.65 11.88
N THR A 246 -2.58 -28.06 11.37
CA THR A 246 -1.47 -28.52 12.21
C THR A 246 -0.76 -27.35 12.88
N LEU A 247 -0.71 -26.20 12.20
CA LEU A 247 -0.04 -24.97 12.66
C LEU A 247 -1.00 -23.99 13.37
N GLN A 248 -2.32 -24.15 13.22
CA GLN A 248 -3.35 -23.26 13.83
C GLN A 248 -3.11 -22.96 15.32
N SER A 249 -2.72 -23.97 16.10
CA SER A 249 -2.51 -23.82 17.55
C SER A 249 -1.33 -22.90 17.88
N THR A 250 -0.30 -22.87 17.03
CA THR A 250 0.87 -22.00 17.18
C THR A 250 0.49 -20.54 16.88
N PHE A 251 -0.20 -20.31 15.76
CA PHE A 251 -0.66 -18.96 15.38
C PHE A 251 -1.70 -18.36 16.36
N SER A 252 -2.34 -19.18 17.20
CA SER A 252 -3.23 -18.68 18.26
C SER A 252 -2.52 -17.74 19.24
N GLN A 253 -1.21 -17.91 19.45
CA GLN A 253 -0.41 -17.03 20.30
C GLN A 253 -0.23 -15.64 19.65
N LEU A 254 0.11 -15.61 18.35
CA LEU A 254 0.23 -14.37 17.59
C LEU A 254 -1.10 -13.62 17.52
N LYS A 255 -2.20 -14.34 17.24
CA LYS A 255 -3.56 -13.78 17.28
C LYS A 255 -3.86 -13.13 18.63
N GLN A 256 -3.58 -13.82 19.74
CA GLN A 256 -3.82 -13.27 21.07
C GLN A 256 -2.97 -12.02 21.33
N PHE A 257 -1.71 -12.01 20.87
CA PHE A 257 -0.85 -10.84 20.97
C PHE A 257 -1.42 -9.64 20.20
N HIS A 258 -1.79 -9.84 18.94
CA HIS A 258 -2.42 -8.81 18.09
C HIS A 258 -3.74 -8.29 18.63
N ASP A 259 -4.62 -9.18 19.09
CA ASP A 259 -5.89 -8.78 19.71
C ASP A 259 -5.64 -7.87 20.92
N ASN A 260 -4.60 -8.13 21.71
CA ASN A 260 -4.21 -7.29 22.85
C ASN A 260 -3.60 -5.94 22.42
N GLN A 261 -2.99 -5.87 21.23
CA GLN A 261 -2.52 -4.62 20.61
C GLN A 261 -3.63 -3.89 19.84
N GLY A 262 -4.85 -4.44 19.81
CA GLY A 262 -6.00 -3.82 19.15
C GLY A 262 -6.22 -4.23 17.70
N ILE A 263 -5.32 -5.02 17.11
CA ILE A 263 -5.45 -5.61 15.77
C ILE A 263 -6.33 -6.86 15.89
N GLN A 264 -7.63 -6.70 15.66
CA GLN A 264 -8.59 -7.80 15.76
C GLN A 264 -8.25 -8.86 14.71
N THR A 265 -7.79 -10.02 15.18
CA THR A 265 -7.23 -11.04 14.30
C THR A 265 -8.13 -12.27 14.25
N MET A 266 -8.28 -12.89 13.09
CA MET A 266 -8.97 -14.17 12.93
C MET A 266 -8.03 -15.22 12.35
N ILE A 267 -8.25 -16.50 12.69
CA ILE A 267 -7.49 -17.61 12.12
C ILE A 267 -8.45 -18.52 11.38
N LYS A 268 -8.09 -18.91 10.15
CA LYS A 268 -8.82 -19.86 9.32
C LYS A 268 -7.89 -20.93 8.78
N THR A 269 -8.39 -22.15 8.80
CA THR A 269 -7.67 -23.31 8.29
C THR A 269 -8.10 -23.64 6.86
N LEU A 270 -7.28 -24.39 6.11
CA LEU A 270 -7.69 -24.91 4.80
C LEU A 270 -8.97 -25.76 4.87
N ASN A 271 -9.21 -26.49 5.97
CA ASN A 271 -10.47 -27.18 6.22
C ASN A 271 -11.65 -26.24 6.48
N ASP A 272 -11.43 -25.07 7.08
CA ASP A 272 -12.48 -24.05 7.23
C ASP A 272 -12.87 -23.44 5.88
N ILE A 273 -11.90 -23.31 4.96
CA ILE A 273 -12.10 -22.86 3.57
C ILE A 273 -12.75 -23.98 2.73
N GLY A 274 -12.37 -25.23 2.99
CA GLY A 274 -12.83 -26.42 2.26
C GLY A 274 -12.00 -26.75 1.01
N SER A 275 -10.89 -26.06 0.78
CA SER A 275 -9.98 -26.24 -0.36
C SER A 275 -8.60 -25.67 -0.06
N ASP A 276 -7.58 -26.23 -0.70
CA ASP A 276 -6.20 -25.75 -0.73
C ASP A 276 -5.85 -25.03 -2.04
N SER A 277 -6.79 -24.92 -3.00
CA SER A 277 -6.52 -24.27 -4.28
C SER A 277 -6.33 -22.75 -4.09
N PRO A 278 -5.36 -22.11 -4.77
CA PRO A 278 -5.19 -20.66 -4.66
C PRO A 278 -6.46 -19.88 -4.98
N ALA A 279 -7.20 -20.26 -6.04
CA ALA A 279 -8.43 -19.58 -6.42
C ALA A 279 -9.51 -19.64 -5.32
N ASP A 280 -9.68 -20.78 -4.65
CA ASP A 280 -10.67 -20.92 -3.57
C ASP A 280 -10.23 -20.14 -2.32
N ILE A 281 -8.92 -20.10 -2.03
CA ILE A 281 -8.37 -19.28 -0.93
C ILE A 281 -8.59 -17.79 -1.22
N ARG A 282 -8.32 -17.32 -2.44
CA ARG A 282 -8.56 -15.93 -2.86
C ARG A 282 -10.03 -15.55 -2.75
N GLU A 283 -10.94 -16.42 -3.22
CA GLU A 283 -12.38 -16.21 -3.09
C GLU A 283 -12.82 -16.17 -1.62
N TYR A 284 -12.21 -16.98 -0.75
CA TYR A 284 -12.46 -16.91 0.69
C TYR A 284 -11.98 -15.59 1.31
N VAL A 285 -10.79 -15.10 0.91
CA VAL A 285 -10.29 -13.78 1.33
C VAL A 285 -11.26 -12.69 0.91
N LYS A 286 -11.78 -12.73 -0.33
CA LYS A 286 -12.82 -11.83 -0.84
C LYS A 286 -14.09 -11.84 0.01
N GLN A 287 -14.54 -13.02 0.43
CA GLN A 287 -15.68 -13.14 1.33
C GLN A 287 -15.40 -12.48 2.70
N MET A 288 -14.22 -12.71 3.28
CA MET A 288 -13.83 -12.11 4.57
C MET A 288 -13.65 -10.59 4.46
N TYR A 289 -13.13 -10.08 3.34
CA TYR A 289 -13.03 -8.66 3.08
C TYR A 289 -14.42 -7.99 3.13
N LEU A 290 -15.45 -8.65 2.59
CA LEU A 290 -16.83 -8.15 2.58
C LEU A 290 -17.60 -8.39 3.90
N SER A 291 -17.42 -9.54 4.54
CA SER A 291 -18.21 -9.91 5.73
C SER A 291 -17.58 -9.47 7.05
N GLU A 292 -16.25 -9.51 7.14
CA GLU A 292 -15.47 -9.23 8.35
C GLU A 292 -14.63 -7.94 8.22
N GLY A 293 -14.54 -7.38 7.02
CA GLY A 293 -13.88 -6.10 6.81
C GLY A 293 -12.36 -6.15 6.98
N ILE A 294 -11.72 -7.29 6.74
CA ILE A 294 -10.26 -7.42 6.83
C ILE A 294 -9.55 -6.41 5.92
N SER A 295 -8.32 -6.06 6.30
CA SER A 295 -7.41 -5.24 5.49
C SER A 295 -6.05 -5.93 5.31
N TYR A 296 -5.74 -6.94 6.13
CA TYR A 296 -4.48 -7.68 6.07
C TYR A 296 -4.72 -9.19 6.00
N VAL A 297 -3.84 -9.89 5.31
CA VAL A 297 -3.79 -11.35 5.25
C VAL A 297 -2.38 -11.84 5.54
N LEU A 298 -2.24 -12.70 6.55
CA LEU A 298 -1.01 -13.47 6.80
C LEU A 298 -1.21 -14.90 6.33
N LEU A 299 -0.45 -15.32 5.31
CA LEU A 299 -0.36 -16.70 4.85
C LEU A 299 0.60 -17.45 5.79
N GLY A 300 0.03 -18.17 6.75
CA GLY A 300 0.70 -18.98 7.76
C GLY A 300 1.17 -20.32 7.23
N GLY A 301 2.02 -20.32 6.20
CA GLY A 301 2.61 -21.51 5.63
C GLY A 301 3.56 -21.21 4.47
N ASP A 302 4.52 -22.10 4.26
CA ASP A 302 5.33 -22.13 3.02
C ASP A 302 4.49 -22.62 1.83
N ASP A 303 5.03 -22.64 0.60
CA ASP A 303 4.32 -23.05 -0.63
C ASP A 303 3.79 -24.49 -0.55
N ASP A 304 4.41 -25.35 0.26
CA ASP A 304 3.95 -26.73 0.50
C ASP A 304 2.78 -26.84 1.49
N VAL A 305 2.50 -25.77 2.25
CA VAL A 305 1.38 -25.67 3.22
C VAL A 305 0.25 -24.81 2.66
N ILE A 306 0.57 -23.58 2.24
CA ILE A 306 -0.35 -22.63 1.61
C ILE A 306 0.22 -22.31 0.22
N PRO A 307 -0.29 -22.94 -0.86
CA PRO A 307 0.32 -22.79 -2.18
C PRO A 307 0.25 -21.34 -2.67
N ALA A 308 1.26 -20.87 -3.39
CA ALA A 308 1.22 -19.60 -4.10
C ALA A 308 0.68 -19.80 -5.52
N GLN A 309 -0.07 -18.81 -6.02
CA GLN A 309 -0.37 -18.77 -7.44
C GLN A 309 0.89 -18.40 -8.22
N HIS A 310 1.18 -19.17 -9.26
CA HIS A 310 2.29 -18.89 -10.15
C HIS A 310 1.79 -17.99 -11.28
N LEU A 311 2.37 -16.78 -11.39
CA LEU A 311 2.00 -15.79 -12.40
C LEU A 311 3.04 -15.76 -13.52
N TYR A 312 2.53 -15.65 -14.74
CA TYR A 312 3.31 -15.53 -15.96
C TYR A 312 3.96 -14.16 -16.08
N VAL A 313 5.24 -14.16 -16.42
CA VAL A 313 6.02 -12.96 -16.68
C VAL A 313 6.90 -13.17 -17.89
N SER A 314 7.14 -12.08 -18.60
CA SER A 314 8.18 -11.99 -19.63
C SER A 314 9.15 -10.87 -19.29
N GLY A 315 10.42 -11.08 -19.61
CA GLY A 315 11.52 -10.15 -19.40
C GLY A 315 12.55 -10.27 -20.52
N MET A 316 13.62 -9.50 -20.46
CA MET A 316 14.69 -9.57 -21.47
C MET A 316 15.85 -10.43 -20.95
N ASP A 317 16.10 -11.56 -21.61
CA ASP A 317 17.24 -12.44 -21.31
C ASP A 317 18.59 -11.80 -21.69
N GLU A 318 19.62 -12.43 -21.17
CA GLU A 318 21.06 -12.29 -21.38
C GLU A 318 21.51 -11.98 -22.82
N GLY A 319 21.29 -10.73 -23.26
CA GLY A 319 21.86 -10.21 -24.49
C GLY A 319 21.00 -10.34 -25.74
N SER A 320 19.70 -10.01 -25.60
CA SER A 320 18.71 -9.67 -26.66
C SER A 320 17.65 -10.71 -27.05
N GLU A 321 17.42 -11.75 -26.24
CA GLU A 321 16.26 -12.65 -26.39
C GLU A 321 15.21 -12.39 -25.30
N PHE A 322 13.93 -12.69 -25.56
CA PHE A 322 12.87 -12.63 -24.55
C PHE A 322 12.98 -13.86 -23.64
N TYR A 323 12.94 -13.63 -22.32
CA TYR A 323 12.86 -14.68 -21.29
C TYR A 323 11.44 -14.73 -20.75
N GLU A 324 10.83 -15.91 -20.73
CA GLU A 324 9.47 -16.13 -20.25
C GLU A 324 9.51 -17.19 -19.14
N THR A 325 8.78 -16.97 -18.06
CA THR A 325 8.66 -17.93 -16.95
C THR A 325 7.39 -17.67 -16.16
N ILE A 326 7.11 -18.56 -15.22
CA ILE A 326 6.19 -18.31 -14.11
C ILE A 326 6.96 -18.11 -12.80
N LEU A 327 6.37 -17.39 -11.86
CA LEU A 327 6.91 -17.17 -10.52
C LEU A 327 5.81 -17.15 -9.45
N PRO A 328 6.11 -17.58 -8.21
CA PRO A 328 5.12 -17.51 -7.14
C PRO A 328 4.85 -16.05 -6.74
N SER A 329 3.59 -15.68 -6.61
CA SER A 329 3.18 -14.32 -6.25
C SER A 329 2.01 -14.31 -5.28
N ASP A 330 2.23 -13.68 -4.13
CA ASP A 330 1.17 -13.45 -3.14
C ASP A 330 0.29 -12.24 -3.50
N LEU A 331 0.64 -11.48 -4.54
CA LEU A 331 -0.23 -10.43 -5.11
C LEU A 331 -1.61 -11.00 -5.51
N PHE A 332 -1.64 -12.25 -5.97
CA PHE A 332 -2.87 -12.93 -6.33
C PHE A 332 -3.90 -12.97 -5.19
N TYR A 333 -3.45 -13.01 -3.93
CA TYR A 333 -4.31 -12.96 -2.75
C TYR A 333 -4.68 -11.54 -2.31
N ALA A 334 -3.98 -10.53 -2.83
CA ALA A 334 -4.16 -9.12 -2.50
C ALA A 334 -5.19 -8.44 -3.42
N CYS A 335 -5.10 -8.71 -4.73
CA CYS A 335 -6.05 -8.23 -5.74
C CYS A 335 -7.24 -9.18 -5.78
N LEU A 336 -8.43 -8.73 -5.39
CA LEU A 336 -9.65 -9.53 -5.23
C LEU A 336 -10.67 -9.30 -6.35
N ASP A 337 -10.37 -8.37 -7.26
CA ASP A 337 -11.17 -8.03 -8.42
C ASP A 337 -10.81 -8.85 -9.67
N GLY A 338 -11.80 -9.06 -10.53
CA GLY A 338 -11.63 -9.72 -11.83
C GLY A 338 -11.03 -11.14 -11.81
N PRO A 339 -10.97 -11.76 -13.00
CA PRO A 339 -10.22 -12.98 -13.23
C PRO A 339 -8.71 -12.71 -13.34
N PHE A 340 -7.92 -13.74 -13.07
CA PHE A 340 -6.47 -13.80 -13.30
C PHE A 340 -6.10 -14.88 -14.33
N ASN A 341 -7.11 -15.50 -14.95
CA ASN A 341 -6.99 -16.54 -15.97
C ASN A 341 -8.34 -16.65 -16.68
N ASN A 342 -8.66 -15.66 -17.51
CA ASN A 342 -9.97 -15.56 -18.15
C ASN A 342 -10.07 -16.46 -19.38
N ASP A 343 -8.95 -16.73 -20.06
CA ASP A 343 -8.93 -17.59 -21.24
C ASP A 343 -8.81 -19.09 -20.90
N GLY A 344 -8.47 -19.41 -19.65
CA GLY A 344 -8.46 -20.76 -19.08
C GLY A 344 -7.22 -21.58 -19.44
N ASP A 345 -6.10 -20.93 -19.76
CA ASP A 345 -4.84 -21.61 -20.07
C ASP A 345 -3.91 -21.79 -18.84
N GLU A 346 -2.63 -22.11 -19.05
CA GLU A 346 -1.67 -22.35 -17.96
C GLU A 346 -0.86 -21.08 -17.57
N LEU A 347 -1.03 -19.96 -18.29
CA LEU A 347 -0.29 -18.71 -18.16
C LEU A 347 -1.12 -17.69 -17.37
N TRP A 348 -1.23 -17.88 -16.06
CA TRP A 348 -2.01 -16.98 -15.21
C TRP A 348 -1.41 -15.58 -15.12
N GLY A 349 -2.25 -14.54 -15.08
CA GLY A 349 -1.85 -13.16 -14.83
C GLY A 349 -1.37 -12.42 -16.08
N GLU A 350 -1.74 -12.90 -17.27
CA GLU A 350 -1.44 -12.25 -18.53
C GLU A 350 -2.17 -10.92 -18.70
N ARG A 351 -1.71 -10.11 -19.66
CA ARG A 351 -2.32 -8.80 -19.99
C ARG A 351 -3.72 -8.89 -20.60
N THR A 352 -4.19 -10.10 -20.84
CA THR A 352 -5.49 -10.39 -21.47
C THR A 352 -6.37 -11.27 -20.58
N ASP A 353 -5.92 -11.51 -19.34
CA ASP A 353 -6.60 -12.38 -18.37
C ASP A 353 -7.63 -11.66 -17.52
N GLY A 354 -7.79 -10.34 -17.68
CA GLY A 354 -8.82 -9.56 -17.03
C GLY A 354 -10.20 -9.72 -17.67
N GLU A 355 -11.16 -8.99 -17.12
CA GLU A 355 -12.51 -8.94 -17.67
C GLU A 355 -12.51 -8.45 -19.13
N ASP A 356 -13.35 -9.04 -19.97
CA ASP A 356 -13.48 -8.70 -21.40
C ASP A 356 -12.16 -8.76 -22.23
N GLY A 357 -11.12 -9.43 -21.71
CA GLY A 357 -9.80 -9.53 -22.35
C GLY A 357 -8.91 -8.30 -22.12
N ASP A 358 -9.27 -7.43 -21.17
CA ASP A 358 -8.39 -6.39 -20.64
C ASP A 358 -7.32 -7.00 -19.70
N ASP A 359 -6.50 -6.13 -19.11
CA ASP A 359 -5.48 -6.52 -18.14
C ASP A 359 -6.10 -7.06 -16.85
N VAL A 360 -5.39 -7.95 -16.15
CA VAL A 360 -5.79 -8.36 -14.80
C VAL A 360 -5.82 -7.15 -13.87
N ASP A 361 -6.66 -7.21 -12.84
CA ASP A 361 -6.64 -6.18 -11.82
C ASP A 361 -5.37 -6.29 -10.97
N LEU A 362 -4.67 -5.15 -10.82
CA LEU A 362 -3.34 -5.08 -10.22
C LEU A 362 -3.31 -4.26 -8.93
N MET A 363 -4.44 -3.68 -8.51
CA MET A 363 -4.53 -2.93 -7.27
C MET A 363 -5.02 -3.85 -6.14
N ALA A 364 -4.50 -3.66 -4.93
CA ALA A 364 -4.81 -4.53 -3.81
C ALA A 364 -6.05 -4.03 -3.04
N GLU A 365 -6.89 -4.97 -2.59
CA GLU A 365 -7.93 -4.73 -1.57
C GLU A 365 -7.47 -5.10 -0.16
N VAL A 366 -6.48 -5.98 -0.05
CA VAL A 366 -5.90 -6.43 1.22
C VAL A 366 -4.38 -6.54 1.11
N TYR A 367 -3.69 -6.33 2.22
CA TYR A 367 -2.24 -6.33 2.27
C TYR A 367 -1.72 -7.68 2.79
N VAL A 368 -1.00 -8.38 1.91
CA VAL A 368 -0.56 -9.76 2.13
C VAL A 368 0.89 -9.85 2.58
N GLY A 369 1.16 -10.70 3.57
CA GLY A 369 2.48 -11.20 3.94
C GLY A 369 2.44 -12.71 4.18
N ARG A 370 3.61 -13.37 4.14
CA ARG A 370 3.73 -14.82 4.27
C ARG A 370 4.70 -15.21 5.39
N ALA A 371 4.24 -16.07 6.29
CA ALA A 371 5.09 -16.85 7.18
C ALA A 371 5.43 -18.15 6.46
N THR A 372 6.60 -18.23 5.83
CA THR A 372 7.07 -19.41 5.09
C THR A 372 7.49 -20.52 6.04
N VAL A 373 6.52 -21.18 6.66
CA VAL A 373 6.72 -22.22 7.68
C VAL A 373 6.12 -23.55 7.21
N SER A 374 6.86 -24.64 7.32
CA SER A 374 6.39 -25.98 6.91
C SER A 374 6.04 -26.88 8.10
N ASN A 375 6.32 -26.43 9.34
CA ASN A 375 6.08 -27.21 10.55
C ASN A 375 5.94 -26.34 11.82
N VAL A 376 5.54 -26.97 12.92
CA VAL A 376 5.28 -26.30 14.20
C VAL A 376 6.49 -25.57 14.76
N GLU A 377 7.71 -26.11 14.62
CA GLU A 377 8.94 -25.49 15.13
C GLU A 377 9.24 -24.18 14.39
N GLU A 378 9.13 -24.18 13.06
CA GLU A 378 9.29 -22.97 12.25
C GLU A 378 8.19 -21.94 12.51
N ALA A 379 6.95 -22.40 12.72
CA ALA A 379 5.85 -21.52 13.11
C ALA A 379 6.07 -20.89 14.49
N GLU A 380 6.62 -21.63 15.46
CA GLU A 380 6.98 -21.10 16.78
C GLU A 380 8.07 -20.02 16.65
N LEU A 381 9.11 -20.29 15.86
CA LEU A 381 10.18 -19.31 15.58
C LEU A 381 9.65 -18.04 14.92
N PHE A 382 8.75 -18.16 13.93
CA PHE A 382 8.13 -17.01 13.28
C PHE A 382 7.32 -16.15 14.27
N VAL A 383 6.45 -16.81 15.07
CA VAL A 383 5.59 -16.13 16.04
C VAL A 383 6.42 -15.44 17.12
N ASP A 384 7.41 -16.13 17.68
CA ASP A 384 8.29 -15.59 18.73
C ASP A 384 9.06 -14.37 18.23
N LYS A 385 9.65 -14.44 17.02
CA LYS A 385 10.37 -13.32 16.43
C LYS A 385 9.48 -12.12 16.13
N THR A 386 8.26 -12.37 15.63
CA THR A 386 7.28 -11.31 15.36
C THR A 386 6.90 -10.58 16.64
N ILE A 387 6.54 -11.33 17.69
CA ILE A 387 6.19 -10.76 19.00
C ILE A 387 7.38 -10.02 19.61
N GLN A 388 8.58 -10.61 19.51
CA GLN A 388 9.81 -10.00 20.01
C GLN A 388 10.08 -8.65 19.35
N PHE A 389 10.03 -8.58 18.02
CA PHE A 389 10.28 -7.34 17.29
C PHE A 389 9.28 -6.26 17.67
N ILE A 390 7.98 -6.54 17.64
CA ILE A 390 6.94 -5.56 18.02
C ILE A 390 7.16 -5.05 19.45
N THR A 391 7.52 -5.94 20.37
CA THR A 391 7.74 -5.57 21.78
C THR A 391 9.02 -4.75 21.98
N GLN A 392 10.08 -5.05 21.23
CA GLN A 392 11.40 -4.42 21.42
C GLN A 392 11.54 -3.11 20.65
N TYR A 393 10.93 -2.99 19.47
CA TYR A 393 11.20 -1.92 18.50
C TYR A 393 10.97 -0.51 19.09
N GLU A 394 9.93 -0.32 19.90
CA GLU A 394 9.65 0.96 20.61
C GLU A 394 10.73 1.35 21.61
N THR A 395 11.50 0.39 22.11
CA THR A 395 12.51 0.61 23.16
C THR A 395 13.92 0.81 22.60
N ILE A 396 14.12 0.69 21.28
CA ILE A 396 15.41 0.88 20.62
C ILE A 396 15.76 2.37 20.64
N SER A 397 16.76 2.75 21.43
CA SER A 397 17.17 4.14 21.59
C SER A 397 17.97 4.70 20.41
N GLU A 398 18.71 3.83 19.71
CA GLU A 398 19.51 4.18 18.54
C GLU A 398 19.13 3.23 17.40
N LYS A 399 18.31 3.73 16.46
CA LYS A 399 17.92 2.95 15.28
C LYS A 399 19.04 3.06 14.24
N GLN A 400 19.53 1.93 13.73
CA GLN A 400 20.59 1.88 12.73
C GLN A 400 20.10 1.16 11.46
N ALA A 401 20.27 1.81 10.30
CA ALA A 401 19.94 1.25 9.00
C ALA A 401 21.22 0.91 8.24
N LEU A 402 21.38 -0.36 7.85
CA LEU A 402 22.55 -0.85 7.13
C LEU A 402 22.26 -0.93 5.63
N TYR A 403 23.10 -0.30 4.82
CA TYR A 403 23.01 -0.33 3.37
C TYR A 403 24.16 -1.18 2.80
N VAL A 404 23.82 -2.22 2.05
CA VAL A 404 24.77 -3.24 1.59
C VAL A 404 24.76 -3.34 0.06
N GLY A 405 25.81 -2.81 -0.56
CA GLY A 405 25.92 -2.64 -2.01
C GLY A 405 27.07 -3.44 -2.62
N GLU A 406 26.76 -4.43 -3.44
CA GLU A 406 27.76 -5.20 -4.19
C GLU A 406 28.10 -4.55 -5.54
N HIS A 407 29.24 -4.93 -6.12
CA HIS A 407 29.58 -4.57 -7.50
C HIS A 407 28.79 -5.43 -8.49
N LEU A 408 28.01 -4.80 -9.38
CA LEU A 408 27.09 -5.46 -10.32
C LEU A 408 27.71 -5.78 -11.69
N GLY A 409 28.86 -5.15 -12.01
CA GLY A 409 29.50 -5.22 -13.33
C GLY A 409 29.81 -3.82 -13.88
N ASP A 410 30.38 -3.74 -15.09
CA ASP A 410 30.86 -2.47 -15.66
C ASP A 410 29.77 -1.73 -16.47
N TYR A 411 28.93 -0.94 -15.79
CA TYR A 411 27.78 -0.23 -16.37
C TYR A 411 27.74 1.28 -16.08
N GLY A 412 28.90 1.90 -15.85
CA GLY A 412 28.98 3.33 -15.50
C GLY A 412 28.41 3.62 -14.11
N ILE A 413 27.48 4.56 -13.97
CA ILE A 413 26.87 4.89 -12.67
C ILE A 413 26.10 3.70 -12.06
N ALA A 414 25.63 2.77 -12.90
CA ALA A 414 24.92 1.56 -12.48
C ALA A 414 25.84 0.44 -11.92
N SER A 415 27.16 0.62 -11.92
CA SER A 415 28.11 -0.48 -11.65
C SER A 415 28.13 -0.95 -10.20
N TYR A 416 27.71 -0.09 -9.26
CA TYR A 416 27.81 -0.36 -7.83
C TYR A 416 26.46 -0.19 -7.18
N GLY A 417 26.02 -1.21 -6.45
CA GLY A 417 24.77 -1.15 -5.71
C GLY A 417 24.71 0.02 -4.74
N GLY A 418 25.85 0.41 -4.15
CA GLY A 418 25.95 1.58 -3.27
C GLY A 418 25.47 2.90 -3.90
N ASN A 419 25.59 3.08 -5.22
CA ASN A 419 25.07 4.29 -5.88
C ASN A 419 23.54 4.38 -5.85
N TYR A 420 22.85 3.23 -5.88
CA TYR A 420 21.40 3.17 -5.76
C TYR A 420 20.97 3.31 -4.29
N LEU A 421 21.70 2.64 -3.39
CA LEU A 421 21.35 2.62 -1.96
C LEU A 421 21.52 3.98 -1.29
N ASP A 422 22.44 4.82 -1.78
CA ASP A 422 22.56 6.22 -1.33
C ASP A 422 21.25 7.02 -1.52
N GLN A 423 20.40 6.63 -2.49
CA GLN A 423 19.12 7.29 -2.78
C GLN A 423 18.04 7.03 -1.72
N PHE A 424 18.26 6.08 -0.83
CA PHE A 424 17.32 5.73 0.25
C PHE A 424 17.58 6.52 1.54
N ILE A 425 18.65 7.31 1.61
CA ILE A 425 18.98 8.11 2.79
C ILE A 425 18.38 9.50 2.59
N ASP A 426 17.40 9.88 3.41
CA ASP A 426 16.58 11.10 3.28
C ASP A 426 15.73 11.22 2.00
N GLY A 427 16.00 10.40 0.98
CA GLY A 427 15.32 10.41 -0.32
C GLY A 427 16.23 10.92 -1.44
N SER A 428 15.70 10.96 -2.65
CA SER A 428 16.44 11.40 -3.83
C SER A 428 15.51 11.95 -4.91
N THR A 429 16.08 12.77 -5.79
CA THR A 429 15.46 13.26 -7.03
C THR A 429 16.20 12.73 -8.27
N ASP A 430 17.09 11.77 -8.07
CA ASP A 430 17.89 11.17 -9.15
C ASP A 430 16.99 10.54 -10.21
N ASP A 431 17.43 10.65 -11.47
CA ASP A 431 16.70 10.19 -12.65
C ASP A 431 15.29 10.82 -12.78
N GLU A 432 15.13 12.07 -12.31
CA GLU A 432 13.88 12.84 -12.38
C GLU A 432 12.72 12.14 -11.66
N TYR A 433 13.05 11.40 -10.62
CA TYR A 433 12.12 10.62 -9.84
C TYR A 433 12.32 10.96 -8.37
N ASP A 434 11.33 11.66 -7.81
CA ASP A 434 11.36 12.16 -6.44
C ASP A 434 10.76 11.13 -5.50
N THR A 435 11.53 10.71 -4.50
CA THR A 435 11.03 9.92 -3.37
C THR A 435 11.68 10.34 -2.07
N VAL A 436 10.97 10.18 -0.97
CA VAL A 436 11.40 10.27 0.41
C VAL A 436 12.03 8.94 0.82
N GLY A 437 13.14 9.02 1.53
CA GLY A 437 13.87 7.86 2.02
C GLY A 437 13.78 7.71 3.54
N ILE A 438 14.62 6.84 4.07
CA ILE A 438 14.79 6.63 5.50
C ILE A 438 15.41 7.90 6.12
N PRO A 439 14.78 8.52 7.13
CA PRO A 439 15.21 9.78 7.70
C PRO A 439 16.51 9.63 8.50
N SER A 440 17.58 10.29 8.07
CA SER A 440 18.92 10.19 8.68
C SER A 440 19.05 10.88 10.03
N ASP A 441 18.08 11.71 10.42
CA ASP A 441 17.97 12.30 11.75
C ASP A 441 17.31 11.36 12.77
N GLU A 442 16.61 10.30 12.33
CA GLU A 442 16.06 9.24 13.19
C GLU A 442 16.85 7.92 13.10
N TYR A 443 17.39 7.59 11.92
CA TYR A 443 18.13 6.35 11.67
C TYR A 443 19.59 6.65 11.33
N THR A 444 20.51 6.08 12.11
CA THR A 444 21.94 6.15 11.79
C THR A 444 22.24 5.27 10.58
N SER A 445 22.68 5.88 9.48
CA SER A 445 23.06 5.17 8.26
C SER A 445 24.45 4.52 8.40
N LEU A 446 24.52 3.22 8.13
CA LEU A 446 25.73 2.41 8.07
C LEU A 446 25.89 1.84 6.66
N THR A 447 27.11 1.74 6.13
CA THR A 447 27.32 1.34 4.73
C THR A 447 28.37 0.24 4.58
N LEU A 448 28.08 -0.75 3.75
CA LEU A 448 29.01 -1.76 3.25
C LEU A 448 28.94 -1.79 1.72
N TYR A 449 29.79 -0.99 1.07
CA TYR A 449 29.78 -0.84 -0.40
C TYR A 449 31.08 -1.33 -1.04
N ASP A 450 30.95 -2.17 -2.06
CA ASP A 450 32.08 -2.57 -2.92
C ASP A 450 32.72 -1.38 -3.67
N ARG A 451 31.98 -0.27 -3.81
CA ARG A 451 32.47 1.01 -4.33
C ARG A 451 33.59 1.59 -3.46
N ASP A 452 33.45 1.46 -2.14
CA ASP A 452 34.24 2.21 -1.16
C ASP A 452 35.31 1.32 -0.48
N GLY A 453 35.18 0.00 -0.57
CA GLY A 453 36.15 -0.93 -0.02
C GLY A 453 35.76 -2.39 -0.19
N ARG A 454 36.64 -3.29 0.25
CA ARG A 454 36.30 -4.71 0.36
C ARG A 454 35.68 -4.95 1.71
N TRP A 455 34.56 -5.67 1.72
CA TRP A 455 33.91 -6.15 2.92
C TRP A 455 33.52 -7.63 2.78
N SER A 456 33.38 -8.29 3.92
CA SER A 456 33.10 -9.72 4.08
C SER A 456 31.72 -9.94 4.71
N SER A 457 31.17 -11.15 4.55
CA SER A 457 29.94 -11.54 5.27
C SER A 457 30.10 -11.44 6.79
N GLN A 458 31.30 -11.68 7.33
CA GLN A 458 31.56 -11.52 8.76
C GLN A 458 31.39 -10.07 9.23
N GLU A 459 31.86 -9.08 8.46
CA GLU A 459 31.67 -7.68 8.84
C GLU A 459 30.19 -7.27 8.82
N LEU A 460 29.37 -7.86 7.94
CA LEU A 460 27.91 -7.68 7.97
C LEU A 460 27.32 -8.31 9.24
N MET A 461 27.70 -9.55 9.56
CA MET A 461 27.26 -10.24 10.79
C MET A 461 27.66 -9.48 12.06
N ASP A 462 28.85 -8.88 12.08
CA ASP A 462 29.30 -8.08 13.21
C ASP A 462 28.38 -6.86 13.44
N TYR A 463 27.77 -6.28 12.39
CA TYR A 463 26.76 -5.23 12.53
C TYR A 463 25.41 -5.78 13.02
N THR A 464 24.97 -6.95 12.52
CA THR A 464 23.73 -7.56 13.02
C THR A 464 23.83 -7.87 14.50
N ASP A 465 24.98 -8.37 14.95
CA ASP A 465 25.24 -8.68 16.36
C ASP A 465 25.32 -7.43 17.25
N GLN A 466 25.75 -6.29 16.69
CA GLN A 466 25.76 -4.99 17.39
C GLN A 466 24.36 -4.35 17.51
N GLY A 467 23.41 -4.77 16.67
CA GLY A 467 22.03 -4.31 16.68
C GLY A 467 21.75 -3.28 15.58
N ILE A 468 21.10 -3.73 14.51
CA ILE A 468 20.52 -2.88 13.46
C ILE A 468 19.00 -3.11 13.39
N VAL A 469 18.26 -2.20 12.78
CA VAL A 469 16.80 -2.35 12.61
C VAL A 469 16.41 -2.76 11.19
N MET A 470 17.26 -2.47 10.21
CA MET A 470 17.00 -2.83 8.82
C MET A 470 18.28 -2.99 7.99
N ILE A 471 18.19 -3.83 6.96
CA ILE A 471 19.19 -3.98 5.90
C ILE A 471 18.55 -3.66 4.54
N ASN A 472 19.15 -2.74 3.79
CA ASN A 472 18.80 -2.45 2.41
C ASN A 472 19.91 -2.98 1.50
N HIS A 473 19.56 -3.88 0.59
CA HIS A 473 20.54 -4.60 -0.22
C HIS A 473 20.30 -4.46 -1.72
N LEU A 474 21.38 -4.17 -2.44
CA LEU A 474 21.48 -4.31 -3.88
C LEU A 474 22.78 -5.00 -4.24
N GLY A 475 22.65 -6.21 -4.79
CA GLY A 475 23.78 -7.08 -5.10
C GLY A 475 23.33 -8.39 -5.73
N HIS A 476 24.31 -9.16 -6.19
CA HIS A 476 24.06 -10.48 -6.75
C HIS A 476 23.37 -11.39 -5.72
N SER A 477 22.43 -12.21 -6.17
CA SER A 477 21.77 -13.22 -5.32
C SER A 477 21.43 -14.48 -6.10
N ASN A 478 21.16 -15.55 -5.36
CA ASN A 478 20.43 -16.73 -5.81
C ASN A 478 19.68 -17.35 -4.62
N TYR A 479 19.01 -18.49 -4.83
CA TYR A 479 18.26 -19.21 -3.79
C TYR A 479 19.04 -19.45 -2.48
N HIS A 480 20.37 -19.54 -2.51
CA HIS A 480 21.19 -19.83 -1.31
C HIS A 480 22.32 -18.80 -1.09
N TYR A 481 22.24 -17.62 -1.71
CA TYR A 481 23.22 -16.55 -1.58
C TYR A 481 22.54 -15.18 -1.65
N ASN A 482 22.84 -14.29 -0.71
CA ASN A 482 22.35 -12.92 -0.69
C ASN A 482 23.33 -12.07 0.14
N MET A 483 23.64 -10.83 -0.28
CA MET A 483 24.47 -9.88 0.47
C MET A 483 25.80 -10.47 0.97
N LYS A 484 26.50 -11.19 0.07
CA LYS A 484 27.72 -11.98 0.34
C LYS A 484 27.61 -13.14 1.34
N MET A 485 26.42 -13.42 1.86
CA MET A 485 26.17 -14.54 2.76
C MET A 485 25.61 -15.75 2.01
N ARG A 486 25.97 -16.95 2.46
CA ARG A 486 25.28 -18.21 2.15
C ARG A 486 24.31 -18.55 3.27
N THR A 487 23.40 -19.49 3.01
CA THR A 487 22.51 -20.04 4.06
C THR A 487 23.26 -20.56 5.29
N SER A 488 24.48 -21.07 5.12
CA SER A 488 25.33 -21.50 6.24
C SER A 488 25.83 -20.34 7.12
N ASP A 489 26.02 -19.15 6.54
CA ASP A 489 26.42 -17.96 7.29
C ASP A 489 25.22 -17.42 8.07
N VAL A 490 24.02 -17.41 7.46
CA VAL A 490 22.77 -17.03 8.13
C VAL A 490 22.55 -17.88 9.38
N LEU A 491 22.70 -19.21 9.29
CA LEU A 491 22.56 -20.13 10.44
C LEU A 491 23.64 -19.95 11.53
N ALA A 492 24.58 -19.03 11.37
CA ALA A 492 25.58 -18.67 12.37
C ALA A 492 25.32 -17.31 13.04
N PHE A 493 24.20 -16.65 12.75
CA PHE A 493 23.83 -15.40 13.41
C PHE A 493 23.63 -15.58 14.92
N GLU A 494 23.96 -14.52 15.68
CA GLU A 494 23.79 -14.46 17.13
C GLU A 494 23.04 -13.18 17.57
N ASN A 495 22.42 -12.45 16.62
CA ASN A 495 21.81 -11.15 16.87
C ASN A 495 20.59 -11.22 17.81
N GLU A 496 20.67 -10.55 18.96
CA GLU A 496 19.52 -10.42 19.87
C GLU A 496 18.45 -9.45 19.33
N GLN A 497 18.88 -8.40 18.61
CA GLN A 497 17.97 -7.45 17.96
C GLN A 497 17.66 -7.93 16.55
N LEU A 498 16.36 -8.17 16.29
CA LEU A 498 15.88 -8.57 14.97
C LEU A 498 15.81 -7.36 14.03
N PHE A 499 15.93 -7.63 12.73
CA PHE A 499 15.94 -6.60 11.70
C PHE A 499 15.02 -6.95 10.53
N PHE A 500 14.61 -5.94 9.78
CA PHE A 500 13.95 -6.09 8.49
C PHE A 500 14.97 -6.14 7.34
N VAL A 501 14.65 -6.79 6.22
CA VAL A 501 15.50 -6.79 5.03
C VAL A 501 14.71 -6.41 3.79
N TYR A 502 15.24 -5.52 2.96
CA TYR A 502 14.78 -5.36 1.59
C TYR A 502 15.94 -5.63 0.63
N SER A 503 15.76 -6.62 -0.26
CA SER A 503 16.78 -7.00 -1.23
C SER A 503 16.25 -7.07 -2.65
N GLN A 504 16.88 -6.33 -3.56
CA GLN A 504 16.61 -6.40 -5.00
C GLN A 504 17.32 -7.58 -5.69
N GLY A 505 18.16 -8.32 -4.97
CA GLY A 505 18.94 -9.40 -5.57
C GLY A 505 18.08 -10.57 -6.05
N CYS A 506 18.50 -11.21 -7.14
CA CYS A 506 17.75 -12.28 -7.79
C CYS A 506 17.50 -13.54 -6.94
N MET A 507 16.30 -14.11 -7.01
CA MET A 507 15.88 -15.43 -6.52
C MET A 507 16.11 -15.70 -5.03
N ALA A 508 16.46 -14.68 -4.24
CA ALA A 508 16.71 -14.83 -2.81
C ALA A 508 15.42 -15.18 -2.03
N GLY A 509 14.26 -14.84 -2.59
CA GLY A 509 12.92 -15.16 -2.09
C GLY A 509 12.16 -16.11 -3.00
N GLY A 510 12.84 -16.97 -3.75
CA GLY A 510 12.19 -18.00 -4.56
C GLY A 510 11.73 -19.18 -3.71
N PHE A 511 10.69 -18.98 -2.90
CA PHE A 511 10.17 -19.93 -1.91
C PHE A 511 9.48 -21.16 -2.53
N ASP A 512 9.20 -21.14 -3.83
CA ASP A 512 8.75 -22.30 -4.62
C ASP A 512 9.89 -23.30 -4.94
N ASN A 513 11.12 -23.02 -4.53
CA ASN A 513 12.31 -23.80 -4.86
C ASN A 513 12.96 -24.48 -3.63
N LYS A 514 12.15 -25.02 -2.71
CA LYS A 514 12.59 -25.40 -1.35
C LYS A 514 13.10 -24.19 -0.57
N ASP A 515 13.59 -24.45 0.65
CA ASP A 515 14.17 -23.46 1.54
C ASP A 515 15.21 -22.54 0.86
N CYS A 516 14.77 -21.34 0.51
CA CYS A 516 15.59 -20.25 0.01
C CYS A 516 16.22 -19.45 1.15
N ILE A 517 17.17 -18.57 0.83
CA ILE A 517 17.90 -17.82 1.86
C ILE A 517 17.01 -16.86 2.66
N ALA A 518 15.93 -16.33 2.05
CA ALA A 518 14.92 -15.56 2.77
C ALA A 518 14.29 -16.39 3.91
N GLU A 519 13.88 -17.64 3.64
CA GLU A 519 13.32 -18.54 4.66
C GLU A 519 14.35 -18.87 5.75
N HIS A 520 15.62 -19.07 5.38
CA HIS A 520 16.69 -19.23 6.36
C HIS A 520 16.84 -18.01 7.28
N MET A 521 16.66 -16.80 6.76
CA MET A 521 16.70 -15.57 7.55
C MET A 521 15.47 -15.41 8.44
N THR A 522 14.30 -15.87 8.02
CA THR A 522 13.01 -15.57 8.66
C THR A 522 12.45 -16.71 9.53
N VAL A 523 12.75 -17.98 9.29
CA VAL A 523 12.05 -19.09 10.00
C VAL A 523 12.91 -20.28 10.43
N LYS A 524 14.18 -20.39 10.03
CA LYS A 524 15.01 -21.59 10.32
C LYS A 524 15.84 -21.49 11.62
N GLN A 525 15.81 -20.36 12.31
CA GLN A 525 16.49 -20.13 13.59
C GLN A 525 15.88 -18.93 14.35
N PRO A 526 16.13 -18.77 15.66
CA PRO A 526 15.60 -17.65 16.45
C PRO A 526 16.30 -16.30 16.18
N PHE A 527 17.42 -16.30 15.46
CA PHE A 527 18.16 -15.11 15.07
C PHE A 527 17.83 -14.69 13.63
N GLY A 528 18.42 -13.57 13.20
CA GLY A 528 18.28 -13.03 11.85
C GLY A 528 17.13 -12.05 11.69
N ALA A 529 16.46 -12.14 10.55
CA ALA A 529 15.42 -11.20 10.16
C ALA A 529 14.08 -11.58 10.82
N VAL A 530 13.28 -10.57 11.15
CA VAL A 530 11.86 -10.76 11.50
C VAL A 530 10.98 -10.83 10.26
N ALA A 531 11.31 -10.04 9.25
CA ALA A 531 10.57 -9.93 8.01
C ALA A 531 11.45 -9.35 6.90
N GLY A 532 11.01 -9.44 5.66
CA GLY A 532 11.67 -8.78 4.54
C GLY A 532 11.00 -8.98 3.19
N ILE A 533 11.49 -8.24 2.21
CA ILE A 533 11.07 -8.31 0.80
C ILE A 533 12.24 -8.82 -0.03
N TRP A 534 11.99 -9.90 -0.76
CA TRP A 534 12.96 -10.52 -1.64
C TRP A 534 12.30 -10.94 -2.95
N ASN A 535 13.09 -10.91 -4.03
CA ASN A 535 12.61 -11.29 -5.35
C ASN A 535 12.55 -12.82 -5.51
N ALA A 536 11.43 -13.32 -6.02
CA ALA A 536 11.26 -14.73 -6.36
C ALA A 536 12.08 -15.17 -7.59
N ARG A 537 12.39 -14.25 -8.51
CA ARG A 537 13.19 -14.47 -9.72
C ARG A 537 14.21 -13.35 -9.91
N TYR A 538 14.59 -13.04 -11.15
CA TYR A 538 15.60 -12.04 -11.44
C TYR A 538 15.14 -10.65 -11.02
N GLY A 539 15.89 -9.99 -10.14
CA GLY A 539 15.86 -8.52 -10.06
C GLY A 539 16.57 -7.88 -11.25
N TRP A 540 16.20 -6.64 -11.57
CA TRP A 540 16.54 -5.96 -12.80
C TRP A 540 17.00 -4.51 -12.59
N PHE A 541 17.99 -4.09 -13.36
CA PHE A 541 18.50 -2.72 -13.39
C PHE A 541 18.82 -2.25 -14.80
N TRP A 542 19.00 -0.94 -15.00
CA TRP A 542 19.35 -0.39 -16.31
C TRP A 542 20.84 -0.05 -16.41
N SER A 543 21.46 -0.40 -17.53
CA SER A 543 22.82 0.06 -17.82
C SER A 543 22.88 1.60 -17.87
N TYR A 544 23.93 2.18 -17.26
CA TYR A 544 24.20 3.62 -17.22
C TYR A 544 23.19 4.51 -16.47
N ARG A 545 22.27 3.93 -15.69
CA ARG A 545 21.32 4.67 -14.84
C ARG A 545 21.01 3.98 -13.53
N THR A 546 20.60 4.77 -12.54
CA THR A 546 20.13 4.27 -11.25
C THR A 546 18.63 4.01 -11.20
N ASP A 547 17.88 4.40 -12.23
CA ASP A 547 16.44 4.13 -12.35
C ASP A 547 16.09 2.67 -12.75
N GLY A 548 16.65 1.69 -12.02
CA GLY A 548 16.39 0.26 -12.20
C GLY A 548 14.91 -0.11 -12.04
N ASP A 549 14.40 -1.07 -12.83
CA ASP A 549 13.03 -1.57 -12.62
C ASP A 549 12.85 -2.12 -11.20
N SER A 550 13.84 -2.81 -10.62
CA SER A 550 13.81 -3.21 -9.19
C SER A 550 14.08 -2.08 -8.20
N GLN A 551 14.79 -1.04 -8.62
CA GLN A 551 15.07 0.12 -7.78
C GLN A 551 13.79 0.88 -7.45
N ARG A 552 12.88 1.03 -8.42
CA ARG A 552 11.65 1.80 -8.24
C ARG A 552 10.78 1.27 -7.11
N PHE A 553 10.52 -0.04 -7.07
CA PHE A 553 9.74 -0.64 -5.99
C PHE A 553 10.43 -0.47 -4.62
N HIS A 554 11.75 -0.59 -4.55
CA HIS A 554 12.47 -0.38 -3.29
C HIS A 554 12.45 1.10 -2.85
N ARG A 555 12.53 2.06 -3.79
CA ARG A 555 12.37 3.49 -3.49
C ARG A 555 10.96 3.79 -2.99
N GLU A 556 9.93 3.37 -3.73
CA GLU A 556 8.55 3.61 -3.30
C GLU A 556 8.20 2.88 -2.00
N PHE A 557 8.80 1.73 -1.70
CA PHE A 557 8.54 1.08 -0.41
C PHE A 557 8.93 1.99 0.76
N TRP A 558 10.07 2.68 0.66
CA TRP A 558 10.48 3.64 1.69
C TRP A 558 9.76 4.97 1.59
N ASP A 559 9.33 5.39 0.40
CA ASP A 559 8.45 6.56 0.22
C ASP A 559 7.07 6.31 0.86
N ALA A 560 6.44 5.17 0.59
CA ALA A 560 5.19 4.77 1.21
C ALA A 560 5.29 4.83 2.74
N ILE A 561 6.37 4.30 3.32
CA ILE A 561 6.58 4.38 4.77
C ILE A 561 6.82 5.83 5.20
N PHE A 562 7.86 6.51 4.70
CA PHE A 562 8.36 7.76 5.29
C PHE A 562 7.84 9.06 4.65
N GLY A 563 7.40 9.00 3.40
CA GLY A 563 6.80 10.09 2.63
C GLY A 563 5.27 10.11 2.72
N GLU A 564 4.63 8.98 2.44
CA GLU A 564 3.15 8.88 2.37
C GLU A 564 2.50 8.55 3.71
N GLN A 565 3.28 8.09 4.68
CA GLN A 565 2.82 7.66 6.01
C GLN A 565 1.89 6.45 5.93
N LEU A 566 2.25 5.45 5.12
CA LEU A 566 1.69 4.11 5.06
C LEU A 566 2.58 3.16 5.87
N PRO A 567 2.32 3.03 7.18
CA PRO A 567 3.36 2.66 8.14
C PRO A 567 3.66 1.17 8.20
N THR A 568 2.74 0.31 7.72
CA THR A 568 2.90 -1.13 7.77
C THR A 568 3.64 -1.64 6.53
N ILE A 569 4.51 -2.63 6.73
CA ILE A 569 5.30 -3.20 5.63
C ILE A 569 4.45 -3.92 4.57
N GLY A 570 3.25 -4.38 4.95
CA GLY A 570 2.27 -4.91 4.00
C GLY A 570 1.73 -3.81 3.09
N MET A 571 1.26 -2.70 3.66
CA MET A 571 0.75 -1.55 2.89
C MET A 571 1.82 -1.00 1.97
N ALA A 572 3.00 -0.72 2.52
CA ALA A 572 4.11 -0.15 1.76
C ALA A 572 4.56 -1.03 0.59
N ASN A 573 4.55 -2.37 0.74
CA ASN A 573 4.89 -3.26 -0.37
C ASN A 573 3.86 -3.22 -1.51
N HIS A 574 2.57 -3.15 -1.21
CA HIS A 574 1.54 -3.08 -2.24
C HIS A 574 1.46 -1.68 -2.86
N ASP A 575 1.60 -0.64 -2.05
CA ASP A 575 1.63 0.74 -2.53
C ASP A 575 2.82 1.00 -3.47
N SER A 576 4.00 0.48 -3.11
CA SER A 576 5.20 0.56 -3.98
C SER A 576 4.99 -0.03 -5.38
N LYS A 577 4.06 -0.99 -5.50
CA LYS A 577 3.69 -1.58 -6.77
C LYS A 577 2.72 -0.66 -7.50
N GLU A 578 1.65 -0.23 -6.83
CA GLU A 578 0.60 0.61 -7.40
C GLU A 578 1.10 1.97 -7.91
N ASP A 579 2.09 2.59 -7.27
CA ASP A 579 2.70 3.84 -7.73
C ASP A 579 3.52 3.65 -9.02
N ASN A 580 4.00 2.43 -9.22
CA ASN A 580 4.70 2.00 -10.42
C ASN A 580 3.76 1.42 -11.50
N LEU A 581 2.46 1.32 -11.23
CA LEU A 581 1.47 0.70 -12.12
C LEU A 581 1.39 1.39 -13.47
N TYR A 582 1.52 2.72 -13.53
CA TYR A 582 1.51 3.44 -14.81
C TYR A 582 2.65 3.01 -15.75
N LEU A 583 3.73 2.44 -15.21
CA LEU A 583 4.87 1.89 -15.96
C LEU A 583 4.82 0.37 -16.12
N ILE A 584 3.73 -0.31 -15.74
CA ILE A 584 3.66 -1.79 -15.71
C ILE A 584 4.03 -2.45 -17.04
N ASN A 585 3.80 -1.73 -18.14
CA ASN A 585 4.09 -2.21 -19.49
C ASN A 585 5.52 -1.96 -19.96
N ARG A 586 6.32 -1.20 -19.20
CA ARG A 586 7.72 -0.91 -19.49
C ARG A 586 8.59 -2.09 -19.08
N SER A 587 9.32 -2.64 -20.04
CA SER A 587 10.43 -3.57 -19.80
C SER A 587 10.08 -4.72 -18.83
N CYS A 588 10.66 -4.75 -17.62
CA CYS A 588 10.45 -5.79 -16.60
C CYS A 588 9.68 -5.26 -15.38
N MET A 589 8.94 -4.15 -15.49
CA MET A 589 8.15 -3.62 -14.37
C MET A 589 7.13 -4.64 -13.85
N ARG A 590 6.35 -5.28 -14.74
CA ARG A 590 5.42 -6.37 -14.36
C ARG A 590 6.12 -7.55 -13.69
N TRP A 591 7.32 -7.89 -14.15
CA TRP A 591 8.13 -8.95 -13.56
C TRP A 591 8.38 -8.68 -12.08
N VAL A 592 8.88 -7.47 -11.78
CA VAL A 592 9.20 -7.08 -10.41
C VAL A 592 7.93 -6.90 -9.57
N TYR A 593 6.86 -6.40 -10.17
CA TYR A 593 5.54 -6.23 -9.54
C TYR A 593 5.01 -7.56 -8.97
N TYR A 594 5.14 -8.66 -9.73
CA TYR A 594 4.68 -9.98 -9.30
C TYR A 594 5.64 -10.66 -8.31
N GLU A 595 6.96 -10.43 -8.42
CA GLU A 595 7.94 -11.23 -7.67
C GLU A 595 8.30 -10.70 -6.28
N THR A 596 7.95 -9.45 -5.97
CA THR A 596 8.27 -8.75 -4.72
C THR A 596 7.30 -9.18 -3.60
N ASN A 597 7.58 -10.36 -3.04
CA ASN A 597 6.78 -10.97 -1.98
C ASN A 597 7.29 -10.54 -0.60
N LEU A 598 6.34 -10.32 0.33
CA LEU A 598 6.63 -10.01 1.72
C LEU A 598 6.70 -11.29 2.55
N PHE A 599 7.88 -11.59 3.09
CA PHE A 599 8.12 -12.66 4.05
C PHE A 599 8.00 -12.05 5.45
N GLY A 600 6.91 -12.28 6.16
CA GLY A 600 6.64 -11.60 7.42
C GLY A 600 5.17 -11.34 7.69
N ASP A 601 4.90 -10.87 8.90
CA ASP A 601 3.58 -10.35 9.26
C ASP A 601 3.36 -8.99 8.59
N PRO A 602 2.32 -8.82 7.74
CA PRO A 602 2.10 -7.59 6.99
C PRO A 602 1.73 -6.38 7.87
N THR A 603 1.40 -6.60 9.14
CA THR A 603 1.03 -5.54 10.08
C THR A 603 2.23 -4.91 10.81
N LEU A 604 3.45 -5.44 10.59
CA LEU A 604 4.65 -4.87 11.19
C LEU A 604 4.90 -3.44 10.71
N SER A 605 5.37 -2.59 11.62
CA SER A 605 5.50 -1.15 11.43
C SER A 605 6.87 -0.64 11.83
N PHE A 606 7.37 0.38 11.12
CA PHE A 606 8.51 1.18 11.55
C PHE A 606 8.11 2.46 12.31
N TYR A 607 6.82 2.76 12.35
CA TYR A 607 6.24 3.82 13.16
C TYR A 607 5.81 3.29 14.52
N THR A 608 6.23 4.01 15.54
CA THR A 608 5.91 3.72 16.95
C THR A 608 5.01 4.78 17.56
N TYR A 609 4.64 5.80 16.78
CA TYR A 609 3.76 6.88 17.23
C TYR A 609 2.33 6.39 17.05
N ARG A 610 1.82 5.72 18.09
CA ARG A 610 0.39 5.51 18.29
C ARG A 610 -0.11 6.59 19.24
N PRO A 611 -1.41 6.90 19.25
CA PRO A 611 -1.96 7.76 20.28
C PRO A 611 -1.67 7.16 21.64
N GLU A 612 -1.41 8.03 22.62
CA GLU A 612 -1.34 7.62 24.00
C GLU A 612 -2.67 6.98 24.42
N THR A 613 -2.63 6.15 25.46
CA THR A 613 -3.86 5.60 26.04
C THR A 613 -4.76 6.75 26.51
N PRO A 614 -6.02 6.86 26.04
CA PRO A 614 -6.89 7.95 26.42
C PRO A 614 -7.07 8.04 27.94
N ASP A 615 -7.21 9.27 28.41
CA ASP A 615 -7.53 9.53 29.80
C ASP A 615 -8.79 8.77 30.20
N LYS A 616 -8.76 8.19 31.41
CA LYS A 616 -9.93 7.57 32.01
C LYS A 616 -11.18 8.45 31.82
N PRO A 617 -12.28 7.93 31.24
CA PRO A 617 -13.47 8.72 31.00
C PRO A 617 -13.95 9.46 32.25
N VAL A 618 -14.33 10.73 32.06
CA VAL A 618 -14.85 11.61 33.11
C VAL A 618 -16.32 11.88 32.84
N GLY A 619 -17.17 11.59 33.83
CA GLY A 619 -18.61 11.83 33.76
C GLY A 619 -19.34 11.35 35.01
N PRO A 620 -20.69 11.42 35.02
CA PRO A 620 -21.51 10.95 36.15
C PRO A 620 -21.32 9.46 36.43
N LYS A 621 -20.96 9.09 37.67
CA LYS A 621 -20.79 7.67 38.09
C LYS A 621 -22.09 7.00 38.53
N LYS A 622 -23.17 7.77 38.66
CA LYS A 622 -24.50 7.30 39.09
C LYS A 622 -25.58 8.09 38.36
N GLY A 623 -26.62 7.40 37.92
CA GLY A 623 -27.76 8.00 37.26
C GLY A 623 -29.02 7.15 37.37
N ASN A 624 -30.10 7.66 36.79
CA ASN A 624 -31.32 6.93 36.47
C ASN A 624 -31.25 6.36 35.04
N ILE A 625 -31.98 5.26 34.82
CA ILE A 625 -32.25 4.75 33.46
C ILE A 625 -33.07 5.77 32.66
N GLU A 626 -32.98 5.70 31.33
CA GLU A 626 -33.70 6.57 30.37
C GLU A 626 -33.32 8.06 30.43
N GLU A 627 -32.29 8.42 31.20
CA GLU A 627 -31.69 9.76 31.24
C GLU A 627 -30.33 9.77 30.52
N SER A 628 -30.05 10.86 29.81
CA SER A 628 -28.80 11.02 29.05
C SER A 628 -27.71 11.68 29.90
N TYR A 629 -26.50 11.13 29.85
CA TYR A 629 -25.33 11.62 30.55
C TYR A 629 -24.18 11.87 29.59
N GLN A 630 -23.45 12.96 29.83
CA GLN A 630 -22.26 13.30 29.06
C GLN A 630 -21.00 12.75 29.73
N TYR A 631 -20.13 12.16 28.93
CA TYR A 631 -18.80 11.70 29.28
C TYR A 631 -17.77 12.38 28.39
N GLN A 632 -16.56 12.55 28.91
CA GLN A 632 -15.44 13.14 28.18
C GLN A 632 -14.15 12.37 28.40
N THR A 633 -13.25 12.44 27.43
CA THR A 633 -11.88 11.94 27.48
C THR A 633 -11.01 12.77 26.53
N SER A 634 -9.70 12.60 26.62
CA SER A 634 -8.71 13.18 25.71
C SER A 634 -7.52 12.23 25.63
N THR A 635 -6.77 12.30 24.54
CA THR A 635 -5.45 11.71 24.41
C THR A 635 -4.55 12.62 23.60
N SER A 636 -3.24 12.36 23.64
CA SER A 636 -2.25 12.99 22.76
C SER A 636 -1.68 11.97 21.81
N ASP A 637 -1.41 12.39 20.58
CA ASP A 637 -0.51 11.68 19.69
C ASP A 637 0.93 12.22 19.82
N PRO A 638 1.96 11.37 19.97
CA PRO A 638 3.37 11.76 20.02
C PRO A 638 3.87 12.62 18.85
N ASN A 639 3.38 12.41 17.62
CA ASN A 639 3.74 13.23 16.45
C ASN A 639 2.73 14.36 16.16
N ASN A 640 1.70 14.45 17.01
CA ASN A 640 0.61 15.43 16.94
C ASN A 640 -0.38 15.20 15.76
N ASP A 641 -0.51 13.96 15.31
CA ASP A 641 -1.53 13.50 14.36
C ASP A 641 -2.97 13.68 14.89
N LEU A 642 -3.92 13.57 13.96
CA LEU A 642 -5.35 13.54 14.28
C LEU A 642 -5.73 12.22 14.94
N VAL A 643 -6.54 12.30 16.00
CA VAL A 643 -6.99 11.14 16.77
C VAL A 643 -8.49 10.90 16.62
N TYR A 644 -8.88 9.64 16.57
CA TYR A 644 -10.26 9.17 16.58
C TYR A 644 -10.49 8.39 17.88
N TYR A 645 -11.69 8.46 18.46
CA TYR A 645 -12.03 7.79 19.72
C TYR A 645 -13.12 6.75 19.52
N GLN A 646 -12.96 5.58 20.14
CA GLN A 646 -13.97 4.55 20.21
C GLN A 646 -14.36 4.30 21.66
N TRP A 647 -15.66 4.35 21.93
CA TRP A 647 -16.22 4.20 23.28
C TRP A 647 -16.83 2.80 23.47
N ASP A 648 -16.54 2.14 24.58
CA ASP A 648 -17.30 0.99 25.08
C ASP A 648 -18.04 1.43 26.34
N ILE A 649 -19.37 1.41 26.28
CA ILE A 649 -20.29 1.87 27.31
C ILE A 649 -20.64 0.78 28.35
N GLY A 650 -19.88 -0.31 28.36
CA GLY A 650 -20.08 -1.44 29.26
C GLY A 650 -21.01 -2.52 28.71
N THR A 651 -21.17 -2.58 27.38
CA THR A 651 -21.91 -3.63 26.66
C THR A 651 -20.98 -4.68 26.02
N ASN A 652 -19.66 -4.47 26.07
CA ASN A 652 -18.64 -5.25 25.35
C ASN A 652 -18.80 -5.20 23.81
N GLU A 653 -19.63 -4.31 23.30
CA GLU A 653 -19.75 -3.96 21.89
C GLU A 653 -19.39 -2.47 21.78
N PRO A 654 -18.17 -2.14 21.31
CA PRO A 654 -17.76 -0.75 21.13
C PRO A 654 -18.66 0.00 20.15
N LEU A 655 -18.86 1.29 20.40
CA LEU A 655 -19.55 2.21 19.50
C LEU A 655 -18.70 2.49 18.24
N GLU A 656 -19.28 3.20 17.27
CA GLU A 656 -18.55 3.68 16.10
C GLU A 656 -17.44 4.68 16.49
N TRP A 657 -16.41 4.76 15.64
CA TRP A 657 -15.32 5.71 15.81
C TRP A 657 -15.83 7.15 15.68
N MET A 658 -15.39 8.01 16.58
CA MET A 658 -15.67 9.44 16.57
C MET A 658 -14.40 10.19 16.19
N GLY A 659 -14.45 11.10 15.22
CA GLY A 659 -13.32 11.94 14.85
C GLY A 659 -13.40 12.46 13.41
N PRO A 660 -12.30 13.04 12.89
CA PRO A 660 -11.03 13.26 13.60
C PRO A 660 -11.10 14.37 14.66
N PHE A 661 -10.21 14.32 15.64
CA PHE A 661 -9.95 15.35 16.65
C PHE A 661 -8.46 15.70 16.64
N ALA A 662 -8.08 16.94 16.96
CA ALA A 662 -6.67 17.26 17.13
C ALA A 662 -6.06 16.54 18.34
N SER A 663 -4.75 16.25 18.31
CA SER A 663 -4.03 15.77 19.50
C SER A 663 -4.28 16.69 20.71
N ASN A 664 -4.62 16.09 21.86
CA ASN A 664 -5.09 16.72 23.10
C ASN A 664 -6.51 17.33 23.07
N GLU A 665 -7.25 17.25 21.96
CA GLU A 665 -8.64 17.69 21.90
C GLU A 665 -9.56 16.69 22.62
N ALA A 666 -10.51 17.21 23.40
CA ALA A 666 -11.42 16.39 24.18
C ALA A 666 -12.59 15.86 23.34
N CYS A 667 -12.82 14.55 23.40
CA CYS A 667 -13.98 13.89 22.81
C CYS A 667 -15.14 13.81 23.81
N LEU A 668 -16.35 14.17 23.38
CA LEU A 668 -17.57 14.17 24.19
C LEU A 668 -18.56 13.10 23.71
N LEU A 669 -18.98 12.20 24.60
CA LEU A 669 -20.04 11.21 24.34
C LEU A 669 -21.28 11.50 25.19
N ASN A 670 -22.45 11.59 24.58
CA ASN A 670 -23.73 11.54 25.29
C ASN A 670 -24.32 10.13 25.20
N HIS A 671 -24.65 9.52 26.34
CA HIS A 671 -25.19 8.16 26.37
C HIS A 671 -26.33 7.99 27.37
N THR A 672 -27.28 7.10 27.05
CA THR A 672 -28.47 6.78 27.85
C THR A 672 -28.57 5.26 28.05
N TRP A 673 -28.65 4.82 29.30
CA TRP A 673 -28.86 3.40 29.62
C TRP A 673 -30.35 3.10 29.83
N ASN A 674 -30.85 2.06 29.16
CA ASN A 674 -32.24 1.61 29.30
C ASN A 674 -32.43 0.53 30.36
N GLU A 675 -31.33 -0.09 30.80
CA GLU A 675 -31.35 -1.16 31.79
C GLU A 675 -30.63 -0.77 33.08
N LYS A 676 -30.99 -1.46 34.16
CA LYS A 676 -30.32 -1.28 35.45
C LYS A 676 -29.08 -2.14 35.46
N GLY A 677 -27.96 -1.54 35.84
CA GLY A 677 -26.72 -2.28 35.86
C GLY A 677 -25.58 -1.52 36.50
N LYS A 678 -24.45 -2.21 36.55
CA LYS A 678 -23.13 -1.60 36.66
C LYS A 678 -22.46 -1.74 35.30
N TYR A 679 -21.93 -0.65 34.80
CA TYR A 679 -21.31 -0.54 33.50
C TYR A 679 -19.87 -0.07 33.66
N HIS A 680 -18.99 -0.52 32.77
CA HIS A 680 -17.60 -0.09 32.71
C HIS A 680 -17.42 0.72 31.44
N VAL A 681 -17.41 2.05 31.57
CA VAL A 681 -17.22 2.95 30.43
C VAL A 681 -15.73 3.12 30.19
N ARG A 682 -15.23 2.77 29.01
CA ARG A 682 -13.83 2.89 28.62
C ARG A 682 -13.71 3.40 27.18
N VAL A 683 -12.56 3.95 26.84
CA VAL A 683 -12.26 4.52 25.53
C VAL A 683 -10.90 4.05 25.05
N ARG A 684 -10.77 3.84 23.75
CA ARG A 684 -9.47 3.78 23.07
C ARG A 684 -9.45 4.83 21.95
N ALA A 685 -8.26 5.25 21.56
CA ALA A 685 -8.02 6.09 20.41
C ALA A 685 -7.29 5.35 19.29
N LYS A 686 -7.39 5.86 18.06
CA LYS A 686 -6.48 5.57 16.95
C LYS A 686 -6.02 6.86 16.27
N ASP A 687 -4.87 6.85 15.64
CA ASP A 687 -4.40 7.96 14.80
C ASP A 687 -4.98 7.86 13.37
N GLU A 688 -4.59 8.79 12.51
CA GLU A 688 -4.95 8.81 11.08
C GLU A 688 -4.26 7.71 10.24
N THR A 689 -3.21 7.09 10.79
CA THR A 689 -2.51 5.96 10.17
C THR A 689 -3.10 4.60 10.57
N GLY A 690 -4.00 4.59 11.57
CA GLY A 690 -4.77 3.44 11.99
C GLY A 690 -4.28 2.74 13.26
N TYR A 691 -3.20 3.17 13.92
CA TYR A 691 -2.73 2.50 15.13
C TYR A 691 -3.59 2.80 16.34
N TYR A 692 -3.94 1.75 17.07
CA TYR A 692 -4.72 1.86 18.29
C TYR A 692 -3.83 2.09 19.51
N SER A 693 -4.28 2.99 20.36
CA SER A 693 -3.93 2.98 21.78
C SER A 693 -4.60 1.80 22.52
N ALA A 694 -4.09 1.47 23.70
CA ALA A 694 -4.78 0.57 24.61
C ALA A 694 -6.13 1.17 25.09
N TRP A 695 -7.01 0.31 25.58
CA TRP A 695 -8.22 0.78 26.28
C TRP A 695 -7.84 1.51 27.57
N SER A 696 -8.44 2.68 27.78
CA SER A 696 -8.37 3.45 29.02
C SER A 696 -8.83 2.63 30.23
N ASP A 697 -8.35 3.00 31.42
CA ASP A 697 -8.94 2.53 32.67
C ASP A 697 -10.46 2.75 32.69
N PRO A 698 -11.27 1.73 33.03
CA PRO A 698 -12.72 1.85 32.99
C PRO A 698 -13.27 2.77 34.09
N LEU A 699 -14.24 3.61 33.74
CA LEU A 699 -15.11 4.34 34.65
C LEU A 699 -16.31 3.47 35.02
N GLU A 700 -16.40 3.05 36.30
CA GLU A 700 -17.59 2.37 36.81
C GLU A 700 -18.79 3.33 36.92
N VAL A 701 -19.87 3.01 36.23
CA VAL A 701 -21.15 3.74 36.24
C VAL A 701 -22.25 2.83 36.76
N SER A 702 -23.14 3.35 37.60
CA SER A 702 -24.27 2.59 38.16
C SER A 702 -25.61 3.25 37.87
N MET A 703 -26.56 2.48 37.34
CA MET A 703 -27.94 2.93 37.06
C MET A 703 -28.97 2.25 37.98
N PRO A 704 -28.96 2.52 39.31
CA PRO A 704 -29.96 1.99 40.22
C PRO A 704 -31.24 2.84 40.20
N TYR A 705 -32.38 2.28 40.63
CA TYR A 705 -33.55 3.10 40.93
C TYR A 705 -33.24 4.12 42.04
N SER A 706 -33.61 5.38 41.81
CA SER A 706 -33.56 6.40 42.85
C SER A 706 -34.54 6.06 43.99
N LYS A 707 -34.16 6.33 45.25
CA LYS A 707 -35.08 6.24 46.42
C LYS A 707 -36.26 7.23 46.33
N GLN A 708 -36.22 8.18 45.40
CA GLN A 708 -37.24 9.21 45.23
C GLN A 708 -38.51 8.61 44.59
N ASP A 709 -38.33 7.68 43.65
CA ASP A 709 -39.42 7.03 42.93
C ASP A 709 -40.16 6.01 43.81
N GLN A 710 -39.44 5.31 44.69
CA GLN A 710 -40.08 4.47 45.72
C GLN A 710 -41.02 5.30 46.61
N LYS A 711 -40.60 6.51 47.03
CA LYS A 711 -41.46 7.39 47.82
C LYS A 711 -42.65 7.92 47.04
N MET A 712 -42.51 8.14 45.73
CA MET A 712 -43.59 8.63 44.87
C MET A 712 -44.64 7.53 44.61
N VAL A 713 -44.21 6.31 44.29
CA VAL A 713 -45.08 5.14 44.15
C VAL A 713 -45.77 4.81 45.47
N LEU A 714 -45.03 4.83 46.60
CA LEU A 714 -45.63 4.62 47.92
C LEU A 714 -46.65 5.74 48.27
N ARG A 715 -46.37 7.00 47.90
CA ARG A 715 -47.30 8.12 48.07
C ARG A 715 -48.56 7.95 47.22
N MET A 716 -48.43 7.53 45.96
CA MET A 716 -49.58 7.27 45.08
C MET A 716 -50.44 6.13 45.61
N ILE A 717 -49.82 5.01 46.02
CA ILE A 717 -50.53 3.88 46.64
C ILE A 717 -51.23 4.31 47.94
N MET A 718 -50.57 5.11 48.78
CA MET A 718 -51.19 5.65 50.01
C MET A 718 -52.34 6.62 49.71
N GLN A 719 -52.26 7.44 48.66
CA GLN A 719 -53.34 8.34 48.26
C GLN A 719 -54.55 7.57 47.72
N GLU A 720 -54.35 6.56 46.88
CA GLU A 720 -55.44 5.68 46.43
C GLU A 720 -56.07 4.91 47.60
N TRP A 721 -55.26 4.40 48.53
CA TRP A 721 -55.77 3.76 49.74
C TRP A 721 -56.60 4.71 50.61
N MET A 722 -56.14 5.95 50.80
CA MET A 722 -56.88 6.97 51.55
C MET A 722 -58.20 7.36 50.87
N GLN A 723 -58.23 7.46 49.54
CA GLN A 723 -59.45 7.73 48.78
C GLN A 723 -60.45 6.57 48.89
N ARG A 724 -59.99 5.31 48.76
CA ARG A 724 -60.83 4.13 48.93
C ARG A 724 -61.38 4.01 50.36
N ILE A 725 -60.58 4.33 51.36
CA ILE A 725 -61.03 4.37 52.77
C ILE A 725 -62.10 5.46 52.95
N GLN A 726 -61.89 6.67 52.43
CA GLN A 726 -62.89 7.74 52.50
C GLN A 726 -64.20 7.34 51.82
N GLN A 727 -64.13 6.62 50.70
CA GLN A 727 -65.30 6.14 49.97
C GLN A 727 -66.07 5.04 50.74
N VAL A 728 -65.35 4.13 51.42
CA VAL A 728 -65.96 3.12 52.30
C VAL A 728 -66.61 3.76 53.55
N PHE A 729 -66.01 4.81 54.10
CA PHE A 729 -66.60 5.54 55.24
C PHE A 729 -67.78 6.43 54.85
N SER A 730 -67.84 6.97 53.63
CA SER A 730 -69.01 7.70 53.12
C SER A 730 -70.20 6.79 52.81
N ASP A 731 -69.95 5.53 52.47
CA ASP A 731 -71.01 4.54 52.17
C ASP A 731 -71.57 3.83 53.42
N HIS A 732 -70.99 4.06 54.61
CA HIS A 732 -71.45 3.48 55.89
C HIS A 732 -72.11 4.49 56.85
N PHE A 733 -72.23 5.77 56.46
CA PHE A 733 -72.91 6.81 57.23
C PHE A 733 -73.89 7.63 56.37
N VAL A 734 -74.79 6.93 55.68
CA VAL A 734 -76.06 7.48 55.14
C VAL A 734 -77.21 6.59 55.57
#